data_AF-A0A2D8CJX8-F1
#
_entry.id   AF-A0A2D8CJX8-F1
#
_cell.length_a   1.000
_cell.length_b   1.000
_cell.length_c   1.000
_cell.angle_alpha   90.00
_cell.angle_beta   90.00
_cell.angle_gamma   90.00
#
_symmetry.space_group_name_H-M   'P 1'
#
loop_
_entity.id
_entity.type
_entity.pdbx_description
1 polymer ?
#
loop_
_entity_poly.entity_id
_entity_poly.type
_entity_poly.pdbx_seq_one_letter_code
_entity_poly.pdbx_strand_id
1 'polypeptide(L)'
;MKRTSTIILTTLLVALFATTGVMAQENGDFRSTADGDWSTTATWQTYNGTTWEAATAAPDGSENITILDGDSVNVASGTVTITGQVTVEGTIAPPLTGGELTADGGTLVFADGGMYQHDRDEGAIPVATWEAGSTAMFTGLVTGEPDEMDQNFHHVVYNNAAQLENISFGWDDYTLNGDLTVLNSNGKQFRLSSAGDEGDPARSITIMGNVVVDGENAEFTSTGSGDIFNYNIEVMGDIEVINGGFLSTSRGSGGAAVWTLHGDFTVTDARIGESNIEKHGQKRSFVFAGTNQTISASNVETESELYYEINASSNVTLAAGSVFPIDSLTVDGTLSLDGELEAGGPVVLNGGTMTVSDGGTYNHAHDAGEIPTATWADGSTVLLTGIETNDPDNGDQDFFNYTWNNAGQIENINIGWDDYTLRGNMTVLNTAGNQFRLSSAGDEGDPARSITIMGDVVVDGETSEFTATGSGDVFDYDVKVMGDISIVNGGFLSVSRGSGGRAVWTLYGDMTINGGEIGDSDIDKHGQTRSFVFAADTASDGVPGQTITANNVSYDSEVYFEIADSSGVLLASGSDFAYEGVFTNYGVFDVDGDATLTFTGESTYDHARDGGDFPTATWAEGSTALVSGTVISAPGNGNQDFHNLVINAPGNLENNDLGMRDNTVGGNIDVISTGNARFYLSNPSTFDTLSITIMGDINMGADADAFASNGTGSASEINIHHYGNITVDGGNFSISRGSGPIVNWYLYEGDLTLNAGETQTSNARAGNAFIFAGEEVVQHLDVSADFEISHLPILVQEGAYLDMGNSNLSESGEHFTLEAGGTLASSDSAAFSSAGGGNLELGGSGDTILSLSSEANYVINATEAQWTGFALPLQVASLTIDNEAGVTQSRGVTINESLNLNAGVFDNTIGFNLGEDAVVNFDGGSLLFALGAPRIGTFALTSPEDGFALDLTGDVTTEVEISWETPSGPDSTTYTWHADTVGGDFSDPLVSLASDDEGSATTLTLTYQEIDDVVADLGVEVGSSIDLIWTVTAQAGETVKFADESFDLSIARNIGVSNEAEDQLPTEFALSQNYPNPFNPTTTINYDVPEAADVQLQVYDITGRKVAELVNTRKSAGSHSVDWNADNFATGIYIYRLTAGDFSAVRKLTLIK
;
A
#
# COMPACT_ATOMS: atom_id res chain seq x y z
N MET A 1 -47.85 -47.15 13.06
CA MET A 1 -49.33 -47.22 13.09
C MET A 1 -49.94 -47.87 14.35
N LYS A 2 -49.18 -48.20 15.42
CA LYS A 2 -49.77 -48.45 16.76
C LYS A 2 -49.69 -47.23 17.71
N ARG A 3 -48.69 -46.36 17.54
CA ARG A 3 -48.36 -45.26 18.48
C ARG A 3 -49.45 -44.18 18.70
N THR A 4 -50.37 -43.95 17.75
CA THR A 4 -51.40 -42.90 17.90
C THR A 4 -52.58 -43.29 18.81
N SER A 5 -52.71 -44.58 19.17
CA SER A 5 -53.79 -45.04 20.06
C SER A 5 -53.45 -45.00 21.54
N THR A 6 -52.16 -45.01 21.92
CA THR A 6 -51.74 -44.95 23.33
C THR A 6 -51.90 -43.53 23.88
N ILE A 7 -51.30 -42.53 23.23
CA ILE A 7 -51.39 -41.10 23.62
C ILE A 7 -52.85 -40.69 23.85
N ILE A 8 -53.74 -40.98 22.90
CA ILE A 8 -55.16 -40.63 23.03
C ILE A 8 -55.85 -41.35 24.21
N LEU A 9 -55.37 -42.52 24.65
CA LEU A 9 -55.95 -43.26 25.76
C LEU A 9 -55.39 -42.78 27.12
N THR A 10 -54.09 -42.53 27.23
CA THR A 10 -53.45 -41.98 28.44
C THR A 10 -53.93 -40.57 28.73
N THR A 11 -53.95 -39.68 27.73
CA THR A 11 -54.45 -38.30 27.90
C THR A 11 -55.95 -38.26 28.23
N LEU A 12 -56.75 -39.23 27.73
CA LEU A 12 -58.17 -39.35 28.09
C LEU A 12 -58.37 -39.86 29.53
N LEU A 13 -57.44 -40.69 30.03
CA LEU A 13 -57.43 -41.16 31.41
C LEU A 13 -57.01 -40.04 32.38
N VAL A 14 -55.94 -39.29 32.06
CA VAL A 14 -55.52 -38.11 32.83
C VAL A 14 -56.61 -37.03 32.86
N ALA A 15 -57.24 -36.75 31.71
CA ALA A 15 -58.36 -35.79 31.64
C ALA A 15 -59.59 -36.20 32.47
N LEU A 16 -59.73 -37.49 32.81
CA LEU A 16 -60.78 -37.98 33.71
C LEU A 16 -60.47 -37.73 35.19
N PHE A 17 -59.18 -37.64 35.56
CA PHE A 17 -58.73 -37.49 36.95
C PHE A 17 -58.20 -36.10 37.32
N ALA A 18 -57.93 -35.23 36.34
CA ALA A 18 -57.41 -33.87 36.56
C ALA A 18 -58.41 -32.90 37.23
N THR A 19 -59.68 -33.27 37.41
CA THR A 19 -60.66 -32.43 38.14
C THR A 19 -60.56 -32.63 39.64
N THR A 20 -59.91 -31.69 40.34
CA THR A 20 -59.74 -31.65 41.81
C THR A 20 -61.02 -31.30 42.59
N GLY A 21 -62.16 -31.83 42.17
CA GLY A 21 -63.45 -31.64 42.83
C GLY A 21 -64.17 -32.97 42.99
N VAL A 22 -64.63 -33.22 44.22
CA VAL A 22 -65.59 -34.28 44.57
C VAL A 22 -66.61 -34.43 43.45
N MET A 23 -66.72 -35.64 42.87
CA MET A 23 -67.64 -35.88 41.75
C MET A 23 -69.05 -35.39 42.13
N ALA A 24 -69.68 -34.66 41.20
CA ALA A 24 -70.99 -34.08 41.46
C ALA A 24 -72.02 -35.21 41.61
N GLN A 25 -72.62 -35.32 42.80
CA GLN A 25 -73.52 -36.41 43.20
C GLN A 25 -74.52 -36.78 42.09
N GLU A 26 -74.41 -38.00 41.57
CA GLU A 26 -75.24 -38.53 40.50
C GLU A 26 -76.40 -39.37 41.04
N ASN A 27 -77.52 -39.39 40.30
CA ASN A 27 -78.68 -40.19 40.69
C ASN A 27 -78.33 -41.69 40.63
N GLY A 28 -78.21 -42.32 41.79
CA GLY A 28 -77.76 -43.70 41.94
C GLY A 28 -76.60 -43.85 42.92
N ASP A 29 -75.87 -42.77 43.23
CA ASP A 29 -74.76 -42.79 44.18
C ASP A 29 -75.21 -43.26 45.56
N PHE A 30 -74.28 -43.90 46.29
CA PHE A 30 -74.46 -44.39 47.65
C PHE A 30 -73.53 -43.68 48.62
N ARG A 31 -73.93 -43.59 49.88
CA ARG A 31 -73.04 -43.21 50.97
C ARG A 31 -73.42 -43.85 52.30
N SER A 32 -72.46 -43.94 53.22
CA SER A 32 -72.73 -44.38 54.60
C SER A 32 -73.63 -43.40 55.37
N THR A 33 -74.23 -43.85 56.47
CA THR A 33 -74.97 -42.98 57.40
C THR A 33 -74.75 -43.33 58.88
N ALA A 34 -73.96 -44.36 59.15
CA ALA A 34 -73.54 -44.88 60.45
C ALA A 34 -72.56 -46.05 60.23
N ASP A 35 -71.80 -46.41 61.26
CA ASP A 35 -71.07 -47.69 61.33
C ASP A 35 -71.96 -48.89 60.99
N GLY A 36 -71.45 -49.85 60.20
CA GLY A 36 -72.24 -51.03 59.83
C GLY A 36 -71.54 -52.09 59.00
N ASP A 37 -72.30 -53.13 58.67
CA ASP A 37 -71.90 -54.14 57.68
C ASP A 37 -72.36 -53.71 56.28
N TRP A 38 -71.52 -53.93 55.27
CA TRP A 38 -71.78 -53.59 53.87
C TRP A 38 -73.11 -54.18 53.40
N SER A 39 -73.43 -55.43 53.78
CA SER A 39 -74.65 -56.11 53.34
C SER A 39 -75.94 -55.57 53.96
N THR A 40 -75.83 -54.69 54.96
CA THR A 40 -76.97 -54.15 55.72
C THR A 40 -77.49 -52.86 55.08
N THR A 41 -78.71 -52.87 54.56
CA THR A 41 -79.31 -51.71 53.86
C THR A 41 -79.43 -50.46 54.74
N ALA A 42 -79.46 -50.60 56.07
CA ALA A 42 -79.55 -49.49 57.01
C ALA A 42 -78.22 -48.74 57.22
N THR A 43 -77.09 -49.31 56.77
CA THR A 43 -75.77 -48.66 56.73
C THR A 43 -75.74 -47.54 55.68
N TRP A 44 -76.66 -47.56 54.71
CA TRP A 44 -76.55 -46.80 53.46
C TRP A 44 -77.70 -45.81 53.20
N GLN A 45 -77.35 -44.69 52.56
CA GLN A 45 -78.26 -43.79 51.85
C GLN A 45 -77.95 -43.83 50.36
N THR A 46 -78.94 -43.51 49.52
CA THR A 46 -78.77 -43.35 48.06
C THR A 46 -79.26 -41.97 47.61
N TYR A 47 -78.61 -41.40 46.59
CA TYR A 47 -78.95 -40.08 46.06
C TYR A 47 -79.97 -40.18 44.93
N ASN A 48 -81.14 -39.52 45.09
CA ASN A 48 -82.24 -39.56 44.13
C ASN A 48 -82.13 -38.50 43.00
N GLY A 49 -80.94 -37.92 42.81
CA GLY A 49 -80.69 -36.78 41.92
C GLY A 49 -81.01 -35.41 42.53
N THR A 50 -81.56 -35.33 43.75
CA THR A 50 -81.81 -34.06 44.46
C THR A 50 -81.53 -34.10 45.97
N THR A 51 -81.73 -35.25 46.63
CA THR A 51 -81.53 -35.46 48.06
C THR A 51 -81.10 -36.89 48.35
N TRP A 52 -80.39 -37.08 49.46
CA TRP A 52 -80.07 -38.38 50.01
C TRP A 52 -81.27 -38.96 50.77
N GLU A 53 -81.64 -40.19 50.45
CA GLU A 53 -82.73 -40.95 51.10
C GLU A 53 -82.20 -42.31 51.60
N ALA A 54 -82.91 -42.95 52.53
CA ALA A 54 -82.52 -44.26 53.05
C ALA A 54 -82.54 -45.32 51.94
N ALA A 55 -81.47 -46.10 51.79
CA ALA A 55 -81.32 -47.01 50.68
C ALA A 55 -82.31 -48.19 50.73
N THR A 56 -82.83 -48.60 49.56
CA THR A 56 -83.74 -49.75 49.44
C THR A 56 -83.02 -51.10 49.30
N ALA A 57 -81.72 -51.06 49.03
CA ALA A 57 -80.79 -52.17 48.94
C ALA A 57 -79.41 -51.69 49.48
N ALA A 58 -78.47 -52.60 49.72
CA ALA A 58 -77.07 -52.25 49.86
C ALA A 58 -76.45 -52.06 48.45
N PRO A 59 -75.34 -51.29 48.31
CA PRO A 59 -74.62 -51.17 47.05
C PRO A 59 -74.15 -52.55 46.57
N ASP A 60 -74.27 -52.82 45.28
CA ASP A 60 -73.76 -54.06 44.68
C ASP A 60 -72.28 -53.99 44.27
N GLY A 61 -71.72 -52.78 44.23
CA GLY A 61 -70.32 -52.49 43.89
C GLY A 61 -70.14 -51.89 42.50
N SER A 62 -71.20 -51.77 41.70
CA SER A 62 -71.16 -51.10 40.40
C SER A 62 -71.36 -49.58 40.46
N GLU A 63 -71.69 -49.04 41.64
CA GLU A 63 -72.06 -47.65 41.86
C GLU A 63 -70.88 -46.77 42.34
N ASN A 64 -71.08 -45.45 42.42
CA ASN A 64 -70.21 -44.58 43.22
C ASN A 64 -70.66 -44.64 44.68
N ILE A 65 -69.71 -44.89 45.60
CA ILE A 65 -69.98 -45.21 47.00
C ILE A 65 -69.05 -44.38 47.88
N THR A 66 -69.61 -43.55 48.76
CA THR A 66 -68.83 -42.72 49.68
C THR A 66 -68.99 -43.19 51.13
N ILE A 67 -67.88 -43.58 51.77
CA ILE A 67 -67.83 -43.79 53.21
C ILE A 67 -67.48 -42.43 53.83
N LEU A 68 -68.42 -41.87 54.58
CA LEU A 68 -68.32 -40.53 55.16
C LEU A 68 -67.33 -40.51 56.34
N ASP A 69 -66.71 -39.34 56.57
CA ASP A 69 -65.85 -39.10 57.72
C ASP A 69 -66.54 -39.50 59.04
N GLY A 70 -65.91 -40.44 59.75
CA GLY A 70 -66.38 -40.98 61.02
C GLY A 70 -67.20 -42.27 60.98
N ASP A 71 -67.66 -42.75 59.81
CA ASP A 71 -68.40 -44.02 59.67
C ASP A 71 -67.46 -45.18 59.29
N SER A 72 -67.48 -46.31 59.99
CA SER A 72 -66.73 -47.52 59.58
C SER A 72 -67.64 -48.60 58.99
N VAL A 73 -67.31 -49.07 57.79
CA VAL A 73 -68.03 -50.11 57.05
C VAL A 73 -67.18 -51.37 56.93
N ASN A 74 -67.70 -52.50 57.40
CA ASN A 74 -67.05 -53.81 57.26
C ASN A 74 -67.80 -54.70 56.25
N VAL A 75 -67.09 -55.40 55.36
CA VAL A 75 -67.62 -56.52 54.57
C VAL A 75 -67.58 -57.79 55.44
N ALA A 76 -68.60 -57.98 56.28
CA ALA A 76 -68.56 -59.00 57.33
C ALA A 76 -68.82 -60.44 56.86
N SER A 77 -69.34 -60.64 55.65
CA SER A 77 -69.46 -61.97 55.02
C SER A 77 -69.72 -61.89 53.52
N GLY A 78 -69.39 -62.97 52.79
CA GLY A 78 -69.57 -63.03 51.34
C GLY A 78 -68.45 -62.34 50.57
N THR A 79 -68.69 -62.06 49.29
CA THR A 79 -67.76 -61.35 48.41
C THR A 79 -68.45 -60.13 47.85
N VAL A 80 -67.82 -58.96 47.99
CA VAL A 80 -68.21 -57.70 47.34
C VAL A 80 -67.22 -57.46 46.20
N THR A 81 -67.73 -57.22 45.00
CA THR A 81 -66.92 -56.95 43.80
C THR A 81 -67.21 -55.55 43.31
N ILE A 82 -66.21 -54.67 43.41
CA ILE A 82 -66.30 -53.28 42.99
C ILE A 82 -65.92 -53.17 41.51
N THR A 83 -66.83 -52.64 40.70
CA THR A 83 -66.60 -52.18 39.31
C THR A 83 -66.94 -50.70 39.13
N GLY A 84 -67.49 -50.05 40.16
CA GLY A 84 -67.64 -48.60 40.29
C GLY A 84 -66.52 -47.98 41.14
N GLN A 85 -66.84 -46.93 41.89
CA GLN A 85 -65.87 -46.21 42.72
C GLN A 85 -66.25 -46.26 44.20
N VAL A 86 -65.29 -46.54 45.08
CA VAL A 86 -65.44 -46.44 46.54
C VAL A 86 -64.49 -45.38 47.09
N THR A 87 -65.04 -44.26 47.56
CA THR A 87 -64.28 -43.18 48.20
C THR A 87 -64.41 -43.26 49.71
N VAL A 88 -63.29 -43.16 50.42
CA VAL A 88 -63.23 -43.04 51.89
C VAL A 88 -62.83 -41.60 52.24
N GLU A 89 -63.78 -40.81 52.72
CA GLU A 89 -63.57 -39.41 53.13
C GLU A 89 -63.01 -39.33 54.56
N GLY A 90 -62.17 -38.34 54.83
CA GLY A 90 -61.78 -37.92 56.17
C GLY A 90 -61.52 -36.41 56.25
N THR A 91 -61.66 -35.82 57.44
CA THR A 91 -61.31 -34.41 57.62
C THR A 91 -59.79 -34.20 57.74
N ILE A 92 -59.30 -33.05 57.26
CA ILE A 92 -57.87 -32.64 57.15
C ILE A 92 -57.15 -32.48 58.53
N ALA A 93 -57.73 -32.97 59.64
CA ALA A 93 -57.25 -32.71 61.00
C ALA A 93 -57.19 -34.01 61.86
N PRO A 94 -55.99 -34.57 62.10
CA PRO A 94 -55.83 -35.73 62.99
C PRO A 94 -56.10 -35.39 64.47
N PRO A 95 -56.45 -36.39 65.31
CA PRO A 95 -56.60 -37.80 64.99
C PRO A 95 -57.99 -38.13 64.42
N LEU A 96 -58.03 -38.90 63.34
CA LEU A 96 -59.27 -39.44 62.78
C LEU A 96 -59.85 -40.53 63.69
N THR A 97 -61.17 -40.66 63.71
CA THR A 97 -61.88 -41.70 64.48
C THR A 97 -63.06 -42.22 63.66
N GLY A 98 -62.94 -43.42 63.11
CA GLY A 98 -63.87 -43.96 62.11
C GLY A 98 -63.42 -43.65 60.67
N GLY A 99 -64.33 -43.84 59.70
CA GLY A 99 -64.03 -43.65 58.28
C GLY A 99 -63.24 -44.81 57.66
N GLU A 100 -63.45 -46.05 58.08
CA GLU A 100 -62.68 -47.22 57.60
C GLU A 100 -63.51 -48.14 56.72
N LEU A 101 -62.92 -48.64 55.63
CA LEU A 101 -63.43 -49.80 54.90
C LEU A 101 -62.61 -51.03 55.31
N THR A 102 -63.28 -52.08 55.77
CA THR A 102 -62.63 -53.34 56.20
C THR A 102 -63.33 -54.56 55.60
N ALA A 103 -62.67 -55.72 55.64
CA ALA A 103 -63.21 -57.00 55.16
C ALA A 103 -62.99 -58.14 56.18
N ASP A 104 -63.24 -57.86 57.47
CA ASP A 104 -63.17 -58.85 58.54
C ASP A 104 -64.40 -59.79 58.52
N GLY A 105 -64.25 -60.92 57.82
CA GLY A 105 -65.23 -62.01 57.72
C GLY A 105 -65.74 -62.29 56.31
N GLY A 106 -65.55 -61.34 55.38
CA GLY A 106 -65.89 -61.45 53.95
C GLY A 106 -64.67 -61.38 53.03
N THR A 107 -64.87 -60.85 51.83
CA THR A 107 -63.81 -60.60 50.84
C THR A 107 -64.19 -59.39 50.00
N LEU A 108 -63.27 -58.44 49.86
CA LEU A 108 -63.39 -57.32 48.93
C LEU A 108 -62.53 -57.57 47.69
N VAL A 109 -63.10 -57.34 46.51
CA VAL A 109 -62.43 -57.47 45.22
C VAL A 109 -62.66 -56.19 44.43
N PHE A 110 -61.61 -55.53 43.98
CA PHE A 110 -61.71 -54.47 42.97
C PHE A 110 -61.44 -55.13 41.61
N ALA A 111 -62.46 -55.15 40.75
CA ALA A 111 -62.42 -55.74 39.42
C ALA A 111 -62.02 -54.70 38.35
N ASP A 112 -62.02 -55.10 37.08
CA ASP A 112 -61.78 -54.21 35.92
C ASP A 112 -62.70 -52.97 35.96
N GLY A 113 -62.11 -51.77 35.94
CA GLY A 113 -62.78 -50.49 36.10
C GLY A 113 -63.12 -50.09 37.55
N GLY A 114 -62.92 -50.98 38.52
CA GLY A 114 -63.17 -50.74 39.94
C GLY A 114 -62.13 -49.85 40.59
N MET A 115 -62.57 -48.80 41.28
CA MET A 115 -61.71 -47.81 41.92
C MET A 115 -61.89 -47.75 43.44
N TYR A 116 -60.78 -47.60 44.15
CA TYR A 116 -60.72 -47.14 45.54
C TYR A 116 -60.08 -45.76 45.58
N GLN A 117 -60.70 -44.80 46.27
CA GLN A 117 -60.12 -43.48 46.53
C GLN A 117 -59.93 -43.28 48.04
N HIS A 118 -58.69 -43.01 48.44
CA HIS A 118 -58.29 -42.67 49.80
C HIS A 118 -58.19 -41.14 49.92
N ASP A 119 -59.22 -40.52 50.51
CA ASP A 119 -59.38 -39.07 50.63
C ASP A 119 -59.30 -38.62 52.10
N ARG A 120 -58.21 -39.02 52.77
CA ARG A 120 -57.93 -38.77 54.19
C ARG A 120 -56.41 -38.83 54.47
N ASP A 121 -55.99 -38.29 55.61
CA ASP A 121 -54.63 -38.41 56.17
C ASP A 121 -54.56 -39.61 57.12
N GLU A 122 -53.56 -40.49 56.97
CA GLU A 122 -53.42 -41.75 57.73
C GLU A 122 -54.60 -42.74 57.61
N GLY A 123 -54.37 -43.97 58.10
CA GLY A 123 -55.37 -45.03 58.25
C GLY A 123 -55.27 -46.12 57.21
N ALA A 124 -55.88 -47.28 57.51
CA ALA A 124 -55.70 -48.49 56.73
C ALA A 124 -56.47 -48.49 55.40
N ILE A 125 -55.77 -48.90 54.34
CA ILE A 125 -56.40 -49.33 53.08
C ILE A 125 -57.11 -50.67 53.32
N PRO A 126 -58.32 -50.89 52.78
CA PRO A 126 -58.98 -52.18 52.88
C PRO A 126 -58.12 -53.28 52.25
N VAL A 127 -57.86 -54.36 53.01
CA VAL A 127 -57.20 -55.56 52.49
C VAL A 127 -58.11 -56.21 51.45
N ALA A 128 -57.72 -56.14 50.18
CA ALA A 128 -58.55 -56.51 49.04
C ALA A 128 -57.78 -57.32 47.97
N THR A 129 -58.54 -57.96 47.07
CA THR A 129 -57.99 -58.50 45.82
C THR A 129 -58.12 -57.43 44.73
N TRP A 130 -56.99 -57.03 44.15
CA TRP A 130 -56.93 -56.04 43.07
C TRP A 130 -56.76 -56.79 41.74
N GLU A 131 -57.83 -56.90 40.96
CA GLU A 131 -57.79 -57.57 39.64
C GLU A 131 -57.27 -56.62 38.56
N ALA A 132 -57.04 -57.15 37.36
CA ALA A 132 -56.58 -56.36 36.21
C ALA A 132 -57.58 -55.25 35.87
N GLY A 133 -57.08 -54.02 35.72
CA GLY A 133 -57.90 -52.84 35.45
C GLY A 133 -58.47 -52.14 36.70
N SER A 134 -58.13 -52.57 37.91
CA SER A 134 -58.51 -51.89 39.15
C SER A 134 -57.53 -50.77 39.55
N THR A 135 -58.03 -49.73 40.22
CA THR A 135 -57.23 -48.53 40.56
C THR A 135 -57.33 -48.16 42.05
N ALA A 136 -56.18 -47.93 42.69
CA ALA A 136 -56.10 -47.23 43.98
C ALA A 136 -55.67 -45.77 43.76
N MET A 137 -56.48 -44.82 44.21
CA MET A 137 -56.29 -43.38 44.03
C MET A 137 -56.09 -42.68 45.37
N PHE A 138 -55.13 -41.75 45.44
CA PHE A 138 -54.75 -41.03 46.66
C PHE A 138 -54.93 -39.52 46.45
N THR A 139 -55.77 -38.88 47.28
CA THR A 139 -56.16 -37.46 47.10
C THR A 139 -56.11 -36.61 48.37
N GLY A 140 -56.17 -37.22 49.55
CA GLY A 140 -56.38 -36.51 50.82
C GLY A 140 -55.27 -36.62 51.87
N LEU A 141 -54.08 -37.12 51.51
CA LEU A 141 -52.97 -37.27 52.46
C LEU A 141 -52.30 -35.91 52.72
N VAL A 142 -52.04 -35.56 53.98
CA VAL A 142 -51.61 -34.22 54.39
C VAL A 142 -50.21 -34.27 55.01
N THR A 143 -50.02 -35.17 55.98
CA THR A 143 -48.77 -35.32 56.74
C THR A 143 -48.34 -36.76 57.01
N GLY A 144 -49.23 -37.75 56.87
CA GLY A 144 -48.96 -39.17 57.12
C GLY A 144 -49.13 -40.06 55.89
N GLU A 145 -48.52 -41.24 55.93
CA GLU A 145 -48.75 -42.32 54.95
C GLU A 145 -49.93 -43.22 55.38
N PRO A 146 -50.64 -43.88 54.44
CA PRO A 146 -51.66 -44.89 54.79
C PRO A 146 -51.05 -46.14 55.42
N ASP A 147 -51.82 -46.83 56.26
CA ASP A 147 -51.51 -48.19 56.69
C ASP A 147 -51.94 -49.22 55.62
N GLU A 148 -51.39 -50.44 55.66
CA GLU A 148 -51.71 -51.56 54.75
C GLU A 148 -51.40 -51.28 53.26
N MET A 149 -50.32 -50.53 52.99
CA MET A 149 -49.75 -50.26 51.66
C MET A 149 -49.04 -51.47 51.00
N ASP A 150 -48.75 -52.53 51.76
CA ASP A 150 -48.14 -53.78 51.25
C ASP A 150 -49.22 -54.74 50.69
N GLN A 151 -49.89 -54.28 49.63
CA GLN A 151 -50.90 -55.03 48.89
C GLN A 151 -50.60 -54.98 47.40
N ASN A 152 -50.80 -56.08 46.69
CA ASN A 152 -50.55 -56.19 45.25
C ASN A 152 -51.56 -55.36 44.41
N PHE A 153 -51.48 -54.03 44.46
CA PHE A 153 -52.31 -53.13 43.66
C PHE A 153 -52.11 -53.38 42.15
N HIS A 154 -53.10 -53.00 41.34
CA HIS A 154 -52.97 -53.01 39.88
C HIS A 154 -52.52 -51.64 39.37
N HIS A 155 -53.43 -50.66 39.24
CA HIS A 155 -53.05 -49.28 38.95
C HIS A 155 -53.02 -48.43 40.24
N VAL A 156 -52.09 -47.48 40.32
CA VAL A 156 -51.99 -46.50 41.42
C VAL A 156 -51.96 -45.08 40.85
N VAL A 157 -52.83 -44.21 41.35
CA VAL A 157 -52.94 -42.80 40.94
C VAL A 157 -52.74 -41.89 42.16
N TYR A 158 -51.69 -41.08 42.13
CA TYR A 158 -51.37 -40.09 43.16
C TYR A 158 -51.75 -38.69 42.66
N ASN A 159 -52.89 -38.16 43.14
CA ASN A 159 -53.41 -36.85 42.77
C ASN A 159 -53.76 -36.04 44.02
N ASN A 160 -52.74 -35.78 44.83
CA ASN A 160 -52.87 -35.29 46.19
C ASN A 160 -52.49 -33.81 46.31
N ALA A 161 -53.46 -32.95 46.00
CA ALA A 161 -53.32 -31.50 46.22
C ALA A 161 -53.36 -31.09 47.70
N ALA A 162 -53.68 -32.01 48.63
CA ALA A 162 -53.76 -31.73 50.07
C ALA A 162 -52.40 -31.85 50.80
N GLN A 163 -51.38 -32.40 50.14
CA GLN A 163 -50.07 -32.69 50.69
C GLN A 163 -49.36 -31.44 51.26
N LEU A 164 -48.86 -31.50 52.49
CA LEU A 164 -48.06 -30.43 53.11
C LEU A 164 -46.61 -30.83 53.40
N GLU A 165 -46.35 -32.12 53.64
CA GLU A 165 -45.02 -32.70 53.89
C GLU A 165 -44.64 -33.71 52.81
N ASN A 166 -43.40 -34.21 52.80
CA ASN A 166 -42.99 -35.28 51.87
C ASN A 166 -43.57 -36.62 52.32
N ILE A 167 -44.25 -37.35 51.42
CA ILE A 167 -44.98 -38.59 51.74
C ILE A 167 -44.28 -39.79 51.07
N SER A 168 -44.28 -40.91 51.76
CA SER A 168 -43.72 -42.20 51.35
C SER A 168 -44.85 -43.24 51.29
N PHE A 169 -44.66 -44.30 50.50
CA PHE A 169 -45.50 -45.51 50.55
C PHE A 169 -44.80 -46.71 51.23
N GLY A 170 -43.53 -46.56 51.63
CA GLY A 170 -42.79 -47.59 52.35
C GLY A 170 -42.57 -48.90 51.57
N TRP A 171 -42.64 -48.86 50.24
CA TRP A 171 -42.58 -50.06 49.40
C TRP A 171 -41.18 -50.67 49.35
N ASP A 172 -41.02 -51.83 49.96
CA ASP A 172 -39.77 -52.56 50.07
C ASP A 172 -39.93 -53.99 49.51
N ASP A 173 -39.18 -54.34 48.45
CA ASP A 173 -39.33 -55.62 47.72
C ASP A 173 -40.75 -55.86 47.17
N TYR A 174 -41.32 -54.79 46.62
CA TYR A 174 -42.73 -54.68 46.20
C TYR A 174 -42.91 -54.76 44.68
N THR A 175 -44.08 -55.24 44.21
CA THR A 175 -44.44 -55.28 42.78
C THR A 175 -45.82 -54.65 42.53
N LEU A 176 -45.86 -53.55 41.78
CA LEU A 176 -47.09 -52.98 41.22
C LEU A 176 -47.45 -53.72 39.93
N ASN A 177 -48.68 -54.25 39.82
CA ASN A 177 -49.07 -55.10 38.68
C ASN A 177 -49.44 -54.33 37.41
N GLY A 178 -49.62 -53.02 37.49
CA GLY A 178 -49.99 -52.13 36.40
C GLY A 178 -49.31 -50.77 36.53
N ASP A 179 -50.02 -49.71 36.13
CA ASP A 179 -49.45 -48.38 35.95
C ASP A 179 -49.37 -47.57 37.26
N LEU A 180 -48.36 -46.72 37.36
CA LEU A 180 -48.24 -45.66 38.36
C LEU A 180 -48.43 -44.30 37.70
N THR A 181 -49.31 -43.46 38.22
CA THR A 181 -49.55 -42.11 37.71
C THR A 181 -49.47 -41.09 38.84
N VAL A 182 -48.71 -40.01 38.67
CA VAL A 182 -48.53 -38.92 39.63
C VAL A 182 -48.97 -37.62 38.95
N LEU A 183 -50.09 -37.06 39.40
CA LEU A 183 -50.72 -35.85 38.83
C LEU A 183 -50.52 -34.61 39.69
N ASN A 184 -50.40 -34.80 41.00
CA ASN A 184 -50.25 -33.70 41.94
C ASN A 184 -49.69 -34.22 43.28
N SER A 185 -48.69 -33.54 43.81
CA SER A 185 -48.16 -33.72 45.16
C SER A 185 -47.96 -32.38 45.87
N ASN A 186 -48.65 -31.32 45.39
CA ASN A 186 -48.61 -29.95 45.90
C ASN A 186 -47.19 -29.36 46.01
N GLY A 187 -46.30 -29.74 45.07
CA GLY A 187 -44.88 -29.33 45.10
C GLY A 187 -44.10 -29.93 46.28
N LYS A 188 -44.51 -31.12 46.74
CA LYS A 188 -43.83 -31.94 47.75
C LYS A 188 -43.47 -33.29 47.15
N GLN A 189 -42.47 -33.97 47.70
CA GLN A 189 -42.04 -35.27 47.18
C GLN A 189 -43.09 -36.34 47.53
N PHE A 190 -43.60 -37.01 46.50
CA PHE A 190 -44.16 -38.35 46.61
C PHE A 190 -43.03 -39.37 46.39
N ARG A 191 -42.91 -40.35 47.30
CA ARG A 191 -41.81 -41.31 47.34
C ARG A 191 -42.33 -42.74 47.34
N LEU A 192 -41.68 -43.62 46.58
CA LEU A 192 -41.99 -45.06 46.61
C LEU A 192 -41.65 -45.68 47.98
N SER A 193 -40.48 -45.37 48.55
CA SER A 193 -40.11 -45.85 49.87
C SER A 193 -39.40 -44.80 50.73
N SER A 194 -39.26 -45.15 52.01
CA SER A 194 -38.44 -44.44 52.98
C SER A 194 -36.94 -44.69 52.74
N ALA A 195 -36.07 -43.86 53.33
CA ALA A 195 -34.63 -44.09 53.26
C ALA A 195 -34.23 -45.18 54.28
N GLY A 196 -33.39 -46.13 53.85
CA GLY A 196 -32.87 -47.20 54.70
C GLY A 196 -31.67 -46.78 55.58
N ASP A 197 -31.27 -47.66 56.49
CA ASP A 197 -30.11 -47.48 57.37
C ASP A 197 -28.81 -48.01 56.71
N GLU A 198 -27.64 -47.51 57.16
CA GLU A 198 -26.34 -47.94 56.62
C GLU A 198 -26.10 -49.45 56.84
N GLY A 199 -26.04 -50.21 55.73
CA GLY A 199 -25.71 -51.64 55.73
C GLY A 199 -26.89 -52.60 55.56
N ASP A 200 -28.11 -52.09 55.40
CA ASP A 200 -29.25 -52.89 54.95
C ASP A 200 -29.03 -53.46 53.52
N PRO A 201 -29.63 -54.62 53.17
CA PRO A 201 -29.51 -55.20 51.84
C PRO A 201 -30.29 -54.40 50.79
N ALA A 202 -29.75 -54.30 49.58
CA ALA A 202 -30.42 -53.58 48.49
C ALA A 202 -31.83 -54.12 48.22
N ARG A 203 -32.80 -53.20 48.09
CA ARG A 203 -34.23 -53.50 47.86
C ARG A 203 -34.62 -53.32 46.41
N SER A 204 -35.72 -53.95 46.03
CA SER A 204 -36.31 -53.90 44.70
C SER A 204 -37.73 -53.31 44.72
N ILE A 205 -38.10 -52.58 43.67
CA ILE A 205 -39.49 -52.21 43.39
C ILE A 205 -39.73 -52.41 41.90
N THR A 206 -40.69 -53.26 41.54
CA THR A 206 -41.03 -53.52 40.14
C THR A 206 -42.38 -52.90 39.78
N ILE A 207 -42.43 -52.10 38.73
CA ILE A 207 -43.65 -51.54 38.15
C ILE A 207 -43.89 -52.25 36.81
N MET A 208 -44.96 -53.06 36.73
CA MET A 208 -45.26 -53.88 35.56
C MET A 208 -45.93 -53.09 34.42
N GLY A 209 -46.51 -51.92 34.72
CA GLY A 209 -47.08 -50.99 33.73
C GLY A 209 -46.21 -49.76 33.49
N ASN A 210 -46.86 -48.70 33.02
CA ASN A 210 -46.25 -47.41 32.73
C ASN A 210 -46.04 -46.56 34.00
N VAL A 211 -45.13 -45.59 33.95
CA VAL A 211 -44.98 -44.53 34.96
C VAL A 211 -45.27 -43.19 34.30
N VAL A 212 -46.27 -42.46 34.80
CA VAL A 212 -46.65 -41.14 34.26
C VAL A 212 -46.51 -40.10 35.37
N VAL A 213 -45.81 -39.00 35.11
CA VAL A 213 -45.68 -37.83 35.99
C VAL A 213 -46.13 -36.61 35.20
N ASP A 214 -47.33 -36.09 35.48
CA ASP A 214 -48.00 -35.08 34.66
C ASP A 214 -48.45 -33.89 35.53
N GLY A 215 -47.84 -32.73 35.34
CA GLY A 215 -48.25 -31.45 35.96
C GLY A 215 -47.19 -30.77 36.82
N GLU A 216 -47.14 -29.43 36.78
CA GLU A 216 -46.18 -28.55 37.48
C GLU A 216 -45.97 -28.84 38.99
N ASN A 217 -46.97 -29.42 39.65
CA ASN A 217 -46.96 -29.72 41.09
C ASN A 217 -46.77 -31.21 41.41
N ALA A 218 -46.46 -32.05 40.42
CA ALA A 218 -46.15 -33.46 40.57
C ALA A 218 -44.63 -33.66 40.74
N GLU A 219 -44.16 -33.81 41.98
CA GLU A 219 -42.78 -34.21 42.28
C GLU A 219 -42.73 -35.68 42.72
N PHE A 220 -42.13 -36.53 41.88
CA PHE A 220 -42.00 -37.96 42.12
C PHE A 220 -40.54 -38.39 42.25
N THR A 221 -40.25 -39.25 43.23
CA THR A 221 -38.91 -39.82 43.41
C THR A 221 -38.95 -41.23 44.03
N SER A 222 -37.86 -41.99 43.97
CA SER A 222 -37.80 -43.28 44.66
C SER A 222 -37.82 -43.14 46.19
N THR A 223 -37.07 -42.16 46.72
CA THR A 223 -36.59 -42.16 48.11
C THR A 223 -36.31 -40.75 48.66
N GLY A 224 -36.20 -40.68 50.00
CA GLY A 224 -35.87 -39.46 50.74
C GLY A 224 -34.43 -39.40 51.26
N SER A 225 -34.21 -38.55 52.27
CA SER A 225 -32.94 -38.38 52.97
C SER A 225 -32.74 -39.36 54.14
N GLY A 226 -31.75 -40.25 54.05
CA GLY A 226 -31.28 -41.10 55.15
C GLY A 226 -29.78 -41.34 55.10
N ASP A 227 -29.36 -42.56 55.41
CA ASP A 227 -27.99 -43.08 55.25
C ASP A 227 -27.83 -43.78 53.87
N ILE A 228 -26.61 -44.26 53.57
CA ILE A 228 -26.29 -44.83 52.25
C ILE A 228 -27.02 -46.17 52.05
N PHE A 229 -28.00 -46.18 51.16
CA PHE A 229 -28.81 -47.36 50.87
C PHE A 229 -29.18 -47.46 49.38
N ASN A 230 -29.24 -48.69 48.83
CA ASN A 230 -29.45 -48.96 47.40
C ASN A 230 -30.88 -49.48 47.09
N TYR A 231 -31.59 -48.79 46.21
CA TYR A 231 -32.84 -49.27 45.60
C TYR A 231 -32.69 -49.57 44.11
N ASN A 232 -33.26 -50.68 43.65
CA ASN A 232 -33.42 -51.01 42.24
C ASN A 232 -34.90 -50.82 41.87
N ILE A 233 -35.20 -49.80 41.07
CA ILE A 233 -36.55 -49.57 40.53
C ILE A 233 -36.58 -50.14 39.12
N GLU A 234 -37.44 -51.11 38.84
CA GLU A 234 -37.56 -51.74 37.52
C GLU A 234 -38.92 -51.42 36.90
N VAL A 235 -38.93 -50.78 35.74
CA VAL A 235 -40.16 -50.35 35.04
C VAL A 235 -40.28 -51.09 33.72
N MET A 236 -41.35 -51.89 33.60
CA MET A 236 -41.61 -52.76 32.45
C MET A 236 -42.34 -52.03 31.30
N GLY A 237 -43.12 -51.01 31.63
CA GLY A 237 -43.80 -50.14 30.67
C GLY A 237 -43.00 -48.89 30.29
N ASP A 238 -43.69 -47.95 29.65
CA ASP A 238 -43.15 -46.66 29.22
C ASP A 238 -43.09 -45.68 30.40
N ILE A 239 -42.17 -44.72 30.36
CA ILE A 239 -42.12 -43.60 31.31
C ILE A 239 -42.42 -42.28 30.57
N GLU A 240 -43.39 -41.51 31.07
CA GLU A 240 -43.79 -40.20 30.57
C GLU A 240 -43.69 -39.15 31.68
N VAL A 241 -42.88 -38.10 31.50
CA VAL A 241 -42.73 -36.96 32.44
C VAL A 241 -43.07 -35.68 31.66
N ILE A 242 -44.22 -35.06 31.97
CA ILE A 242 -44.81 -34.02 31.11
C ILE A 242 -45.44 -32.85 31.88
N ASN A 243 -45.68 -31.74 31.18
CA ASN A 243 -46.46 -30.57 31.65
C ASN A 243 -45.98 -29.98 33.00
N GLY A 244 -44.66 -29.88 33.19
CA GLY A 244 -44.01 -29.35 34.40
C GLY A 244 -43.71 -30.40 35.48
N GLY A 245 -44.07 -31.67 35.25
CA GLY A 245 -43.78 -32.79 36.13
C GLY A 245 -42.29 -32.94 36.42
N PHE A 246 -41.96 -33.43 37.62
CA PHE A 246 -40.59 -33.67 38.06
C PHE A 246 -40.39 -35.14 38.46
N LEU A 247 -39.50 -35.83 37.76
CA LEU A 247 -39.07 -37.20 38.09
C LEU A 247 -37.62 -37.17 38.61
N SER A 248 -37.38 -37.84 39.74
CA SER A 248 -36.03 -37.91 40.29
C SER A 248 -35.61 -39.30 40.74
N THR A 249 -34.36 -39.69 40.40
CA THR A 249 -33.78 -40.97 40.81
C THR A 249 -33.82 -41.11 42.34
N SER A 250 -33.31 -40.13 43.08
CA SER A 250 -33.46 -39.96 44.54
C SER A 250 -33.31 -38.51 45.00
N ARG A 251 -34.03 -38.09 46.06
CA ARG A 251 -33.86 -36.77 46.70
C ARG A 251 -33.53 -36.90 48.20
N GLY A 252 -32.25 -36.76 48.54
CA GLY A 252 -31.75 -36.69 49.92
C GLY A 252 -30.24 -36.87 50.05
N SER A 253 -29.72 -36.84 51.28
CA SER A 253 -28.29 -36.96 51.59
C SER A 253 -27.75 -38.39 51.74
N GLY A 254 -28.59 -39.41 51.56
CA GLY A 254 -28.25 -40.82 51.67
C GLY A 254 -29.41 -41.66 51.14
N GLY A 255 -29.11 -42.37 50.05
CA GLY A 255 -30.08 -43.01 49.16
C GLY A 255 -29.56 -42.94 47.73
N ALA A 256 -29.28 -44.10 47.14
CA ALA A 256 -28.93 -44.27 45.74
C ALA A 256 -29.95 -45.19 45.08
N ALA A 257 -30.47 -44.79 43.93
CA ALA A 257 -31.46 -45.56 43.20
C ALA A 257 -31.02 -45.75 41.75
N VAL A 258 -31.17 -46.98 41.27
CA VAL A 258 -30.96 -47.36 39.87
C VAL A 258 -32.32 -47.66 39.26
N TRP A 259 -32.67 -46.92 38.21
CA TRP A 259 -33.94 -47.05 37.49
C TRP A 259 -33.71 -47.85 36.20
N THR A 260 -34.03 -49.14 36.23
CA THR A 260 -33.96 -50.04 35.07
C THR A 260 -35.22 -49.92 34.22
N LEU A 261 -35.10 -49.42 33.00
CA LEU A 261 -36.20 -49.06 32.11
C LEU A 261 -36.30 -50.05 30.94
N HIS A 262 -37.48 -50.61 30.69
CA HIS A 262 -37.71 -51.54 29.56
C HIS A 262 -38.60 -50.98 28.42
N GLY A 263 -39.42 -49.95 28.68
CA GLY A 263 -40.25 -49.25 27.67
C GLY A 263 -39.62 -47.98 27.08
N ASP A 264 -40.39 -47.21 26.32
CA ASP A 264 -39.98 -45.90 25.78
C ASP A 264 -39.89 -44.85 26.93
N PHE A 265 -39.06 -43.82 26.78
CA PHE A 265 -38.87 -42.74 27.77
C PHE A 265 -39.18 -41.37 27.15
N THR A 266 -40.15 -40.65 27.71
CA THR A 266 -40.60 -39.34 27.21
C THR A 266 -40.50 -38.28 28.28
N VAL A 267 -39.85 -37.15 27.97
CA VAL A 267 -39.75 -35.96 28.84
C VAL A 267 -40.11 -34.72 28.02
N THR A 268 -41.20 -34.03 28.35
CA THR A 268 -41.68 -32.88 27.55
C THR A 268 -42.18 -31.73 28.44
N ASP A 269 -41.58 -30.55 28.29
CA ASP A 269 -41.84 -29.38 29.15
C ASP A 269 -41.74 -29.74 30.63
N ALA A 270 -40.67 -30.46 31.02
CA ALA A 270 -40.59 -31.19 32.27
C ALA A 270 -39.17 -31.26 32.84
N ARG A 271 -39.08 -31.66 34.11
CA ARG A 271 -37.85 -31.59 34.90
C ARG A 271 -37.38 -33.00 35.31
N ILE A 272 -36.08 -33.24 35.23
CA ILE A 272 -35.45 -34.49 35.70
C ILE A 272 -34.23 -34.19 36.57
N GLY A 273 -33.90 -35.06 37.53
CA GLY A 273 -32.73 -34.82 38.37
C GLY A 273 -32.55 -35.76 39.55
N GLU A 274 -31.62 -35.40 40.42
CA GLU A 274 -31.40 -36.04 41.71
C GLU A 274 -31.11 -34.96 42.77
N SER A 275 -30.50 -35.32 43.90
CA SER A 275 -29.93 -34.31 44.78
C SER A 275 -28.63 -34.77 45.41
N ASN A 276 -27.62 -33.92 45.31
CA ASN A 276 -26.35 -33.98 46.05
C ASN A 276 -25.52 -35.24 45.81
N ILE A 277 -24.49 -35.09 44.98
CA ILE A 277 -23.53 -36.13 44.58
C ILE A 277 -22.33 -36.22 45.54
N GLU A 278 -22.03 -35.13 46.25
CA GLU A 278 -20.75 -34.86 46.96
C GLU A 278 -20.26 -35.90 47.98
N LYS A 279 -21.03 -36.94 48.29
CA LYS A 279 -20.88 -37.68 49.54
C LYS A 279 -20.33 -39.11 49.43
N HIS A 280 -20.77 -39.95 48.48
CA HIS A 280 -20.60 -41.42 48.64
C HIS A 280 -20.21 -42.30 47.43
N GLY A 281 -20.07 -41.77 46.20
CA GLY A 281 -19.45 -42.51 45.08
C GLY A 281 -20.16 -43.80 44.65
N GLN A 282 -21.49 -43.87 44.80
CA GLN A 282 -22.33 -44.95 44.29
C GLN A 282 -23.11 -44.47 43.06
N LYS A 283 -23.32 -45.36 42.07
CA LYS A 283 -24.09 -45.04 40.86
C LYS A 283 -25.55 -44.77 41.22
N ARG A 284 -26.05 -43.60 40.84
CA ARG A 284 -27.48 -43.27 40.69
C ARG A 284 -27.71 -43.10 39.20
N SER A 285 -28.55 -43.93 38.59
CA SER A 285 -28.63 -43.94 37.13
C SER A 285 -29.97 -44.40 36.57
N PHE A 286 -30.28 -43.92 35.37
CA PHE A 286 -31.26 -44.53 34.48
C PHE A 286 -30.56 -45.55 33.58
N VAL A 287 -31.05 -46.78 33.57
CA VAL A 287 -30.46 -47.92 32.87
C VAL A 287 -31.44 -48.44 31.82
N PHE A 288 -31.16 -48.20 30.55
CA PHE A 288 -31.98 -48.65 29.42
C PHE A 288 -31.71 -50.14 29.13
N ALA A 289 -32.66 -51.00 29.48
CA ALA A 289 -32.58 -52.46 29.46
C ALA A 289 -33.54 -53.16 28.48
N GLY A 290 -34.44 -52.39 27.85
CA GLY A 290 -35.38 -52.87 26.85
C GLY A 290 -34.73 -53.18 25.50
N THR A 291 -35.29 -54.12 24.75
CA THR A 291 -34.69 -54.59 23.48
C THR A 291 -34.66 -53.51 22.40
N ASN A 292 -35.70 -52.67 22.31
CA ASN A 292 -35.71 -51.48 21.47
C ASN A 292 -36.48 -50.39 22.23
N GLN A 293 -35.86 -49.25 22.51
CA GLN A 293 -36.44 -48.14 23.27
C GLN A 293 -36.25 -46.83 22.50
N THR A 294 -37.21 -45.93 22.64
CA THR A 294 -37.17 -44.58 22.09
C THR A 294 -37.09 -43.57 23.22
N ILE A 295 -36.13 -42.66 23.17
CA ILE A 295 -36.11 -41.46 24.00
C ILE A 295 -36.76 -40.33 23.20
N SER A 296 -37.72 -39.62 23.78
CA SER A 296 -38.32 -38.40 23.21
C SER A 296 -38.21 -37.28 24.24
N ALA A 297 -37.53 -36.19 23.91
CA ALA A 297 -37.12 -35.18 24.89
C ALA A 297 -37.28 -33.77 24.32
N SER A 298 -38.03 -32.88 24.98
CA SER A 298 -38.13 -31.48 24.54
C SER A 298 -38.39 -30.55 25.71
N ASN A 299 -37.67 -29.42 25.76
CA ASN A 299 -37.72 -28.47 26.86
C ASN A 299 -37.55 -29.16 28.24
N VAL A 300 -36.40 -29.83 28.39
CA VAL A 300 -36.03 -30.60 29.58
C VAL A 300 -35.12 -29.77 30.47
N GLU A 301 -35.49 -29.54 31.73
CA GLU A 301 -34.59 -28.95 32.72
C GLU A 301 -33.96 -30.03 33.61
N THR A 302 -32.64 -29.95 33.81
CA THR A 302 -31.88 -30.82 34.73
C THR A 302 -31.56 -30.09 36.04
N GLU A 303 -31.81 -30.72 37.20
CA GLU A 303 -31.55 -30.10 38.52
C GLU A 303 -30.17 -30.46 39.13
N SER A 304 -29.46 -31.45 38.58
CA SER A 304 -28.16 -31.97 39.07
C SER A 304 -27.57 -33.00 38.10
N GLU A 305 -26.31 -33.41 38.26
CA GLU A 305 -25.69 -34.40 37.36
C GLU A 305 -26.48 -35.73 37.33
N LEU A 306 -26.83 -36.20 36.14
CA LEU A 306 -27.51 -37.47 35.89
C LEU A 306 -26.63 -38.43 35.08
N TYR A 307 -26.56 -39.68 35.56
CA TYR A 307 -25.79 -40.75 34.94
C TYR A 307 -26.73 -41.69 34.17
N TYR A 308 -26.40 -41.99 32.92
CA TYR A 308 -27.19 -42.87 32.06
C TYR A 308 -26.38 -44.10 31.63
N GLU A 309 -27.05 -45.24 31.46
CA GLU A 309 -26.41 -46.50 31.05
C GLU A 309 -27.31 -47.23 30.03
N ILE A 310 -26.75 -47.65 28.89
CA ILE A 310 -27.46 -48.44 27.88
C ILE A 310 -26.87 -49.86 27.90
N ASN A 311 -27.64 -50.83 28.39
CA ASN A 311 -27.20 -52.21 28.53
C ASN A 311 -26.84 -52.88 27.19
N ALA A 312 -25.96 -53.88 27.24
CA ALA A 312 -25.43 -54.61 26.08
C ALA A 312 -26.48 -55.30 25.16
N SER A 313 -27.72 -55.46 25.63
CA SER A 313 -28.84 -56.06 24.88
C SER A 313 -29.82 -55.04 24.32
N SER A 314 -29.60 -53.75 24.55
CA SER A 314 -30.55 -52.68 24.28
C SER A 314 -30.19 -51.91 23.02
N ASN A 315 -31.20 -51.55 22.24
CA ASN A 315 -31.08 -50.60 21.13
C ASN A 315 -31.91 -49.36 21.49
N VAL A 316 -31.26 -48.21 21.64
CA VAL A 316 -31.91 -46.95 22.03
C VAL A 316 -31.85 -45.98 20.86
N THR A 317 -32.97 -45.35 20.55
CA THR A 317 -33.06 -44.28 19.56
C THR A 317 -33.52 -42.99 20.22
N LEU A 318 -32.73 -41.93 20.12
CA LEU A 318 -33.17 -40.58 20.45
C LEU A 318 -33.96 -40.03 19.25
N ALA A 319 -35.24 -39.72 19.44
CA ALA A 319 -36.16 -39.40 18.36
C ALA A 319 -35.91 -38.02 17.72
N ALA A 320 -36.15 -37.91 16.42
CA ALA A 320 -36.02 -36.67 15.67
C ALA A 320 -36.81 -35.50 16.27
N GLY A 321 -36.17 -34.33 16.33
CA GLY A 321 -36.71 -33.14 16.99
C GLY A 321 -36.60 -33.15 18.52
N SER A 322 -35.97 -34.17 19.12
CA SER A 322 -35.65 -34.19 20.55
C SER A 322 -34.32 -33.50 20.84
N VAL A 323 -34.22 -32.86 22.01
CA VAL A 323 -32.95 -32.44 22.64
C VAL A 323 -32.90 -33.12 24.01
N PHE A 324 -31.89 -33.96 24.26
CA PHE A 324 -31.77 -34.72 25.50
C PHE A 324 -30.44 -34.42 26.22
N PRO A 325 -30.48 -33.69 27.35
CA PRO A 325 -29.29 -33.36 28.13
C PRO A 325 -28.84 -34.55 29.01
N ILE A 326 -27.52 -34.77 29.03
CA ILE A 326 -26.85 -35.78 29.87
C ILE A 326 -25.59 -35.20 30.51
N ASP A 327 -25.26 -35.66 31.72
CA ASP A 327 -23.98 -35.34 32.38
C ASP A 327 -22.96 -36.48 32.24
N SER A 328 -23.44 -37.73 32.08
CA SER A 328 -22.61 -38.80 31.52
C SER A 328 -23.47 -39.95 30.99
N LEU A 329 -22.94 -40.68 30.01
CA LEU A 329 -23.60 -41.84 29.41
C LEU A 329 -22.61 -42.97 29.17
N THR A 330 -22.91 -44.18 29.67
CA THR A 330 -22.19 -45.40 29.29
C THR A 330 -23.02 -46.20 28.30
N VAL A 331 -22.43 -46.60 27.16
CA VAL A 331 -23.09 -47.38 26.12
C VAL A 331 -22.42 -48.74 25.97
N ASP A 332 -23.05 -49.78 26.52
CA ASP A 332 -22.70 -51.19 26.26
C ASP A 332 -23.46 -51.75 25.04
N GLY A 333 -24.64 -51.19 24.74
CA GLY A 333 -25.55 -51.60 23.66
C GLY A 333 -25.39 -50.78 22.37
N THR A 334 -26.51 -50.40 21.74
CA THR A 334 -26.52 -49.53 20.56
C THR A 334 -27.32 -48.25 20.82
N LEU A 335 -26.74 -47.11 20.44
CA LEU A 335 -27.37 -45.79 20.46
C LEU A 335 -27.47 -45.22 19.02
N SER A 336 -28.66 -44.75 18.65
CA SER A 336 -28.92 -44.04 17.39
C SER A 336 -29.47 -42.64 17.70
N LEU A 337 -28.86 -41.59 17.16
CA LEU A 337 -29.32 -40.22 17.34
C LEU A 337 -30.03 -39.73 16.09
N ASP A 338 -31.36 -39.69 16.11
CA ASP A 338 -32.18 -38.98 15.10
C ASP A 338 -32.47 -37.53 15.55
N GLY A 339 -32.28 -37.20 16.83
CA GLY A 339 -32.31 -35.86 17.43
C GLY A 339 -30.95 -35.40 17.96
N GLU A 340 -30.94 -34.46 18.91
CA GLU A 340 -29.75 -33.90 19.54
C GLU A 340 -29.48 -34.50 20.93
N LEU A 341 -28.33 -35.15 21.10
CA LEU A 341 -27.80 -35.51 22.42
C LEU A 341 -26.89 -34.39 22.91
N GLU A 342 -27.28 -33.71 23.99
CA GLU A 342 -26.51 -32.63 24.62
C GLU A 342 -25.66 -33.22 25.75
N ALA A 343 -24.36 -33.40 25.48
CA ALA A 343 -23.42 -34.03 26.39
C ALA A 343 -22.67 -32.99 27.22
N GLY A 344 -23.18 -32.68 28.41
CA GLY A 344 -22.51 -31.86 29.43
C GLY A 344 -21.37 -32.60 30.17
N GLY A 345 -21.14 -33.86 29.83
CA GLY A 345 -20.01 -34.66 30.30
C GLY A 345 -19.86 -35.96 29.50
N PRO A 346 -18.99 -36.90 29.94
CA PRO A 346 -18.43 -37.92 29.06
C PRO A 346 -19.43 -38.99 28.59
N VAL A 347 -19.35 -39.30 27.29
CA VAL A 347 -20.03 -40.44 26.66
C VAL A 347 -19.03 -41.57 26.39
N VAL A 348 -19.18 -42.69 27.11
CA VAL A 348 -18.22 -43.80 27.10
C VAL A 348 -18.81 -45.01 26.39
N LEU A 349 -18.22 -45.42 25.26
CA LEU A 349 -18.62 -46.62 24.52
C LEU A 349 -17.89 -47.86 25.08
N ASN A 350 -18.51 -48.55 26.04
CA ASN A 350 -17.94 -49.73 26.70
C ASN A 350 -18.23 -51.03 25.92
N GLY A 351 -17.78 -51.05 24.66
CA GLY A 351 -18.03 -52.15 23.72
C GLY A 351 -19.36 -52.08 22.97
N GLY A 352 -20.19 -51.07 23.27
CA GLY A 352 -21.36 -50.70 22.47
C GLY A 352 -21.01 -49.93 21.20
N THR A 353 -22.03 -49.43 20.52
CA THR A 353 -21.92 -48.68 19.24
C THR A 353 -22.82 -47.46 19.22
N MET A 354 -22.33 -46.38 18.60
CA MET A 354 -23.09 -45.14 18.41
C MET A 354 -23.21 -44.79 16.93
N THR A 355 -24.37 -44.28 16.51
CA THR A 355 -24.63 -43.75 15.17
C THR A 355 -25.36 -42.43 15.28
N VAL A 356 -24.90 -41.42 14.55
CA VAL A 356 -25.60 -40.14 14.39
C VAL A 356 -26.26 -40.18 13.01
N SER A 357 -27.59 -40.17 13.00
CA SER A 357 -28.41 -40.32 11.79
C SER A 357 -28.42 -39.05 10.94
N ASP A 358 -28.99 -39.14 9.74
CA ASP A 358 -29.30 -37.98 8.89
C ASP A 358 -30.20 -36.99 9.64
N GLY A 359 -29.74 -35.75 9.80
CA GLY A 359 -30.36 -34.70 10.61
C GLY A 359 -30.17 -34.84 12.13
N GLY A 360 -29.48 -35.88 12.60
CA GLY A 360 -29.13 -36.08 14.01
C GLY A 360 -27.92 -35.24 14.44
N THR A 361 -27.85 -34.89 15.72
CA THR A 361 -26.78 -34.08 16.30
C THR A 361 -26.18 -34.72 17.55
N TYR A 362 -24.85 -34.72 17.65
CA TYR A 362 -24.16 -34.89 18.93
C TYR A 362 -23.57 -33.54 19.31
N ASN A 363 -24.04 -32.97 20.42
CA ASN A 363 -23.56 -31.71 20.96
C ASN A 363 -22.62 -31.99 22.13
N HIS A 364 -21.32 -31.79 21.90
CA HIS A 364 -20.30 -31.82 22.94
C HIS A 364 -20.35 -30.48 23.69
N ALA A 365 -20.88 -30.48 24.91
CA ALA A 365 -21.28 -29.29 25.65
C ALA A 365 -20.41 -28.98 26.88
N HIS A 366 -19.13 -29.40 26.87
CA HIS A 366 -18.21 -29.19 27.98
C HIS A 366 -16.74 -29.05 27.53
N ASP A 367 -15.94 -28.30 28.30
CA ASP A 367 -14.49 -28.14 28.05
C ASP A 367 -13.73 -29.48 28.07
N ALA A 368 -12.78 -29.64 27.15
CA ALA A 368 -11.99 -30.85 26.94
C ALA A 368 -12.83 -32.15 26.76
N GLY A 369 -12.17 -33.31 26.88
CA GLY A 369 -12.82 -34.63 26.79
C GLY A 369 -12.50 -35.35 25.47
N GLU A 370 -13.26 -36.41 25.19
CA GLU A 370 -13.14 -37.22 23.96
C GLU A 370 -14.53 -37.26 23.30
N ILE A 371 -14.62 -36.95 22.01
CA ILE A 371 -15.85 -37.17 21.24
C ILE A 371 -15.97 -38.68 20.99
N PRO A 372 -17.08 -39.33 21.39
CA PRO A 372 -17.23 -40.79 21.28
C PRO A 372 -17.10 -41.25 19.81
N THR A 373 -16.39 -42.35 19.57
CA THR A 373 -16.23 -42.91 18.23
C THR A 373 -17.56 -43.41 17.66
N ALA A 374 -18.16 -42.63 16.76
CA ALA A 374 -19.50 -42.88 16.20
C ALA A 374 -19.47 -43.12 14.67
N THR A 375 -20.56 -43.66 14.15
CA THR A 375 -20.83 -43.67 12.70
C THR A 375 -21.63 -42.42 12.34
N TRP A 376 -21.07 -41.55 11.51
CA TRP A 376 -21.66 -40.28 11.09
C TRP A 376 -22.33 -40.44 9.72
N ALA A 377 -23.67 -40.40 9.70
CA ALA A 377 -24.45 -40.49 8.47
C ALA A 377 -24.38 -39.19 7.66
N ASP A 378 -24.74 -39.27 6.38
CA ASP A 378 -24.95 -38.08 5.54
C ASP A 378 -25.97 -37.16 6.22
N GLY A 379 -25.68 -35.85 6.32
CA GLY A 379 -26.53 -34.87 7.01
C GLY A 379 -26.41 -34.83 8.54
N SER A 380 -25.60 -35.69 9.17
CA SER A 380 -25.35 -35.65 10.63
C SER A 380 -24.44 -34.48 11.03
N THR A 381 -24.54 -34.03 12.28
CA THR A 381 -23.77 -32.88 12.78
C THR A 381 -23.08 -33.19 14.11
N VAL A 382 -21.79 -32.87 14.20
CA VAL A 382 -21.12 -32.63 15.49
C VAL A 382 -21.21 -31.14 15.82
N LEU A 383 -21.80 -30.82 16.96
CA LEU A 383 -21.95 -29.48 17.49
C LEU A 383 -21.04 -29.35 18.72
N LEU A 384 -20.33 -28.24 18.84
CA LEU A 384 -19.46 -27.95 19.97
C LEU A 384 -19.95 -26.69 20.67
N THR A 385 -20.35 -26.84 21.93
CA THR A 385 -20.77 -25.78 22.85
C THR A 385 -20.06 -25.95 24.20
N GLY A 386 -20.13 -24.97 25.10
CA GLY A 386 -19.55 -25.09 26.44
C GLY A 386 -18.02 -25.23 26.49
N ILE A 387 -17.29 -24.99 25.39
CA ILE A 387 -15.83 -24.98 25.37
C ILE A 387 -15.32 -23.59 25.79
N GLU A 388 -14.42 -23.54 26.77
CA GLU A 388 -13.84 -22.28 27.28
C GLU A 388 -12.34 -22.17 26.95
N THR A 389 -11.58 -23.24 27.18
CA THR A 389 -10.10 -23.26 27.16
C THR A 389 -9.46 -24.37 26.34
N ASN A 390 -10.04 -25.58 26.29
CA ASN A 390 -9.40 -26.74 25.66
C ASN A 390 -10.34 -27.40 24.66
N ASP A 391 -9.84 -27.64 23.44
CA ASP A 391 -10.51 -28.48 22.45
C ASP A 391 -10.78 -29.91 22.98
N PRO A 392 -11.90 -30.53 22.58
CA PRO A 392 -12.08 -31.96 22.79
C PRO A 392 -11.21 -32.77 21.83
N ASP A 393 -10.73 -33.93 22.30
CA ASP A 393 -10.08 -34.92 21.45
C ASP A 393 -11.12 -35.49 20.47
N ASN A 394 -10.97 -35.09 19.21
CA ASN A 394 -11.89 -35.42 18.13
C ASN A 394 -11.58 -36.79 17.47
N GLY A 395 -10.42 -37.39 17.78
CA GLY A 395 -10.01 -38.72 17.30
C GLY A 395 -9.94 -38.90 15.77
N ASP A 396 -9.82 -37.82 15.00
CA ASP A 396 -9.86 -37.77 13.52
C ASP A 396 -11.02 -38.60 12.91
N GLN A 397 -12.21 -38.53 13.52
CA GLN A 397 -13.40 -39.23 13.02
C GLN A 397 -13.91 -38.66 11.69
N ASP A 398 -14.57 -39.50 10.88
CA ASP A 398 -15.16 -39.14 9.58
C ASP A 398 -16.49 -38.37 9.73
N PHE A 399 -16.43 -37.16 10.30
CA PHE A 399 -17.59 -36.28 10.53
C PHE A 399 -18.24 -35.84 9.21
N PHE A 400 -19.56 -35.59 9.26
CA PHE A 400 -20.28 -35.00 8.13
C PHE A 400 -20.34 -33.47 8.23
N ASN A 401 -21.14 -32.89 9.11
CA ASN A 401 -21.09 -31.45 9.42
C ASN A 401 -20.38 -31.20 10.75
N TYR A 402 -19.65 -30.08 10.86
CA TYR A 402 -18.95 -29.64 12.07
C TYR A 402 -19.33 -28.20 12.40
N THR A 403 -19.89 -27.97 13.60
CA THR A 403 -20.39 -26.64 14.04
C THR A 403 -19.75 -26.21 15.34
N TRP A 404 -19.13 -25.02 15.35
CA TRP A 404 -18.53 -24.38 16.51
C TRP A 404 -19.40 -23.20 16.99
N ASN A 405 -19.87 -23.24 18.23
CA ASN A 405 -20.74 -22.20 18.81
C ASN A 405 -20.43 -21.95 20.29
N ASN A 406 -19.28 -21.31 20.55
CA ASN A 406 -18.72 -21.14 21.89
C ASN A 406 -18.65 -19.67 22.31
N ALA A 407 -19.79 -19.13 22.75
CA ALA A 407 -19.88 -17.79 23.31
C ALA A 407 -19.15 -17.59 24.66
N GLY A 408 -18.63 -18.68 25.24
CA GLY A 408 -17.82 -18.68 26.47
C GLY A 408 -16.32 -18.88 26.24
N GLN A 409 -15.86 -18.98 24.99
CA GLN A 409 -14.44 -19.19 24.67
C GLN A 409 -13.57 -18.06 25.24
N ILE A 410 -12.48 -18.41 25.94
CA ILE A 410 -11.55 -17.43 26.55
C ILE A 410 -10.11 -17.53 26.06
N GLU A 411 -9.77 -18.56 25.28
CA GLU A 411 -8.46 -18.73 24.64
C GLU A 411 -8.59 -18.99 23.13
N ASN A 412 -7.48 -18.91 22.39
CA ASN A 412 -7.43 -19.28 20.97
C ASN A 412 -7.37 -20.82 20.85
N ILE A 413 -8.41 -21.44 20.29
CA ILE A 413 -8.56 -22.90 20.26
C ILE A 413 -8.27 -23.44 18.84
N ASN A 414 -7.71 -24.64 18.77
CA ASN A 414 -7.38 -25.33 17.53
C ASN A 414 -7.89 -26.78 17.59
N ILE A 415 -8.45 -27.31 16.51
CA ILE A 415 -9.04 -28.67 16.51
C ILE A 415 -8.05 -29.78 16.11
N GLY A 416 -6.81 -29.40 15.78
CA GLY A 416 -5.70 -30.31 15.53
C GLY A 416 -5.76 -31.11 14.21
N TRP A 417 -6.56 -30.68 13.23
CA TRP A 417 -6.76 -31.44 12.00
C TRP A 417 -5.56 -31.39 11.04
N ASP A 418 -4.92 -32.55 10.86
CA ASP A 418 -3.80 -32.75 9.96
C ASP A 418 -4.16 -33.78 8.87
N ASP A 419 -4.12 -33.38 7.60
CA ASP A 419 -4.52 -34.22 6.45
C ASP A 419 -5.96 -34.77 6.51
N TYR A 420 -6.87 -33.92 7.00
CA TYR A 420 -8.28 -34.26 7.27
C TYR A 420 -9.23 -33.98 6.09
N THR A 421 -10.35 -34.70 6.01
CA THR A 421 -11.45 -34.43 5.06
C THR A 421 -12.80 -34.41 5.77
N LEU A 422 -13.43 -33.24 5.83
CA LEU A 422 -14.80 -33.07 6.30
C LEU A 422 -15.78 -33.37 5.15
N ARG A 423 -16.76 -34.25 5.38
CA ARG A 423 -17.65 -34.75 4.31
C ARG A 423 -18.82 -33.83 3.95
N GLY A 424 -19.08 -32.80 4.76
CA GLY A 424 -20.13 -31.82 4.60
C GLY A 424 -19.67 -30.44 5.06
N ASN A 425 -20.53 -29.72 5.78
CA ASN A 425 -20.37 -28.29 6.02
C ASN A 425 -19.57 -27.98 7.31
N MET A 426 -18.80 -26.90 7.24
CA MET A 426 -18.11 -26.27 8.36
C MET A 426 -18.85 -24.99 8.77
N THR A 427 -19.13 -24.81 10.06
CA THR A 427 -19.90 -23.64 10.53
C THR A 427 -19.34 -23.08 11.83
N VAL A 428 -19.08 -21.77 11.88
CA VAL A 428 -18.56 -21.05 13.03
C VAL A 428 -19.53 -19.91 13.37
N LEU A 429 -20.22 -20.04 14.51
CA LEU A 429 -21.31 -19.14 14.94
C LEU A 429 -20.93 -18.25 16.13
N ASN A 430 -19.94 -18.68 16.93
CA ASN A 430 -19.39 -17.86 18.01
C ASN A 430 -18.03 -18.39 18.47
N THR A 431 -17.06 -17.50 18.64
CA THR A 431 -15.74 -17.78 19.25
C THR A 431 -15.40 -16.78 20.37
N ALA A 432 -16.39 -16.00 20.82
CA ALA A 432 -16.28 -14.90 21.77
C ALA A 432 -15.19 -13.85 21.43
N GLY A 433 -14.84 -13.71 20.15
CA GLY A 433 -13.75 -12.82 19.69
C GLY A 433 -12.34 -13.38 19.92
N ASN A 434 -12.21 -14.69 20.12
CA ASN A 434 -10.94 -15.42 20.08
C ASN A 434 -10.85 -16.23 18.77
N GLN A 435 -9.64 -16.62 18.38
CA GLN A 435 -9.44 -17.41 17.16
C GLN A 435 -9.88 -18.85 17.38
N PHE A 436 -10.67 -19.36 16.44
CA PHE A 436 -10.92 -20.78 16.27
C PHE A 436 -10.19 -21.27 15.00
N ARG A 437 -9.39 -22.33 15.14
CA ARG A 437 -8.39 -22.73 14.14
C ARG A 437 -8.55 -24.17 13.68
N LEU A 438 -8.36 -24.44 12.40
CA LEU A 438 -8.37 -25.80 11.86
C LEU A 438 -7.19 -26.65 12.36
N SER A 439 -5.97 -26.10 12.38
CA SER A 439 -4.81 -26.81 12.93
C SER A 439 -3.84 -25.92 13.71
N SER A 440 -2.94 -26.59 14.43
CA SER A 440 -1.74 -26.01 15.03
C SER A 440 -0.72 -25.64 13.94
N ALA A 441 0.18 -24.72 14.27
CA ALA A 441 1.30 -24.38 13.37
C ALA A 441 2.40 -25.46 13.47
N GLY A 442 2.91 -25.91 12.33
CA GLY A 442 3.97 -26.93 12.24
C GLY A 442 5.39 -26.36 12.46
N ASP A 443 6.37 -27.27 12.55
CA ASP A 443 7.80 -26.94 12.68
C ASP A 443 8.46 -26.77 11.29
N GLU A 444 9.57 -26.02 11.22
CA GLU A 444 10.34 -25.83 9.97
C GLU A 444 10.83 -27.17 9.39
N GLY A 445 10.28 -27.56 8.24
CA GLY A 445 10.69 -28.75 7.48
C GLY A 445 9.74 -29.95 7.58
N ASP A 446 8.61 -29.82 8.26
CA ASP A 446 7.50 -30.77 8.15
C ASP A 446 6.91 -30.77 6.72
N PRO A 447 6.25 -31.87 6.28
CA PRO A 447 5.67 -31.97 4.94
C PRO A 447 4.31 -31.26 4.85
N ALA A 448 4.07 -30.50 3.77
CA ALA A 448 2.82 -29.78 3.53
C ALA A 448 1.55 -30.63 3.77
N ARG A 449 0.55 -30.04 4.43
CA ARG A 449 -0.72 -30.68 4.82
C ARG A 449 -1.89 -30.12 4.02
N SER A 450 -2.95 -30.91 3.87
CA SER A 450 -4.19 -30.45 3.23
C SER A 450 -5.43 -30.77 4.04
N ILE A 451 -6.32 -29.80 4.23
CA ILE A 451 -7.64 -30.00 4.82
C ILE A 451 -8.67 -29.82 3.72
N THR A 452 -9.56 -30.79 3.51
CA THR A 452 -10.63 -30.69 2.49
C THR A 452 -11.99 -30.63 3.15
N ILE A 453 -12.75 -29.57 2.87
CA ILE A 453 -14.14 -29.38 3.29
C ILE A 453 -15.00 -29.63 2.05
N MET A 454 -15.79 -30.71 2.07
CA MET A 454 -16.58 -31.16 0.91
C MET A 454 -17.89 -30.39 0.72
N GLY A 455 -18.33 -29.65 1.74
CA GLY A 455 -19.48 -28.75 1.69
C GLY A 455 -19.09 -27.28 1.89
N ASP A 456 -20.02 -26.51 2.46
CA ASP A 456 -19.88 -25.06 2.62
C ASP A 456 -19.09 -24.68 3.88
N VAL A 457 -18.47 -23.49 3.87
CA VAL A 457 -17.88 -22.83 5.04
C VAL A 457 -18.70 -21.61 5.40
N VAL A 458 -19.27 -21.57 6.60
CA VAL A 458 -20.05 -20.43 7.10
C VAL A 458 -19.39 -19.84 8.34
N VAL A 459 -19.11 -18.53 8.31
CA VAL A 459 -18.67 -17.73 9.45
C VAL A 459 -19.71 -16.64 9.70
N ASP A 460 -20.42 -16.74 10.83
CA ASP A 460 -21.56 -15.88 11.18
C ASP A 460 -21.34 -15.22 12.55
N GLY A 461 -21.48 -13.89 12.61
CA GLY A 461 -21.53 -13.11 13.86
C GLY A 461 -20.25 -12.32 14.20
N GLU A 462 -20.45 -11.11 14.75
CA GLU A 462 -19.41 -10.14 15.17
C GLU A 462 -18.32 -10.68 16.13
N THR A 463 -18.52 -11.86 16.71
CA THR A 463 -17.58 -12.49 17.66
C THR A 463 -17.09 -13.85 17.17
N SER A 464 -17.10 -14.09 15.86
CA SER A 464 -16.70 -15.34 15.22
C SER A 464 -15.45 -15.13 14.36
N GLU A 465 -14.29 -15.56 14.88
CA GLU A 465 -13.02 -15.55 14.16
C GLU A 465 -12.61 -16.96 13.72
N PHE A 466 -12.57 -17.20 12.41
CA PHE A 466 -12.13 -18.47 11.84
C PHE A 466 -10.83 -18.31 11.04
N THR A 467 -9.90 -19.25 11.21
CA THR A 467 -8.60 -19.24 10.52
C THR A 467 -8.10 -20.65 10.26
N ALA A 468 -7.25 -20.84 9.24
CA ALA A 468 -6.59 -22.12 9.03
C ALA A 468 -5.60 -22.43 10.17
N THR A 469 -4.77 -21.45 10.54
CA THR A 469 -3.63 -21.64 11.46
C THR A 469 -3.36 -20.44 12.36
N GLY A 470 -2.54 -20.68 13.40
CA GLY A 470 -2.01 -19.68 14.31
C GLY A 470 -0.52 -19.38 14.10
N SER A 471 0.11 -18.69 15.05
CA SER A 471 1.55 -18.40 15.04
C SER A 471 2.43 -19.64 15.27
N GLY A 472 3.40 -19.89 14.37
CA GLY A 472 4.48 -20.88 14.54
C GLY A 472 5.65 -20.62 13.59
N ASP A 473 6.33 -21.67 13.12
CA ASP A 473 7.37 -21.58 12.08
C ASP A 473 6.77 -21.75 10.67
N VAL A 474 7.61 -21.75 9.63
CA VAL A 474 7.15 -21.76 8.22
C VAL A 474 6.74 -23.15 7.78
N PHE A 475 5.45 -23.29 7.43
CA PHE A 475 4.87 -24.56 7.06
C PHE A 475 3.65 -24.35 6.14
N ASP A 476 3.50 -25.16 5.09
CA ASP A 476 2.48 -25.00 4.05
C ASP A 476 1.19 -25.81 4.35
N TYR A 477 0.04 -25.13 4.46
CA TYR A 477 -1.31 -25.71 4.57
C TYR A 477 -2.18 -25.32 3.36
N ASP A 478 -2.89 -26.29 2.78
CA ASP A 478 -3.86 -26.10 1.68
C ASP A 478 -5.28 -26.48 2.16
N VAL A 479 -6.11 -25.47 2.43
CA VAL A 479 -7.51 -25.63 2.85
C VAL A 479 -8.40 -25.57 1.61
N LYS A 480 -8.97 -26.70 1.21
CA LYS A 480 -9.82 -26.84 0.03
C LYS A 480 -11.28 -26.78 0.41
N VAL A 481 -12.03 -25.86 -0.17
CA VAL A 481 -13.48 -25.75 0.03
C VAL A 481 -14.18 -26.10 -1.27
N MET A 482 -14.92 -27.22 -1.26
CA MET A 482 -15.64 -27.73 -2.43
C MET A 482 -17.02 -27.08 -2.61
N GLY A 483 -17.64 -26.62 -1.52
CA GLY A 483 -18.85 -25.79 -1.54
C GLY A 483 -18.54 -24.29 -1.48
N ASP A 484 -19.49 -23.52 -0.98
CA ASP A 484 -19.42 -22.06 -0.94
C ASP A 484 -18.78 -21.54 0.36
N ILE A 485 -18.14 -20.37 0.33
CA ILE A 485 -17.74 -19.62 1.54
C ILE A 485 -18.71 -18.48 1.80
N SER A 486 -19.27 -18.39 3.00
CA SER A 486 -20.15 -17.32 3.45
C SER A 486 -19.64 -16.66 4.72
N ILE A 487 -19.37 -15.36 4.67
CA ILE A 487 -18.95 -14.52 5.80
C ILE A 487 -20.02 -13.45 6.01
N VAL A 488 -20.73 -13.51 7.14
CA VAL A 488 -21.95 -12.70 7.37
C VAL A 488 -22.04 -12.16 8.80
N ASN A 489 -22.82 -11.07 8.96
CA ASN A 489 -23.19 -10.49 10.26
C ASN A 489 -22.00 -10.17 11.18
N GLY A 490 -20.86 -9.73 10.63
CA GLY A 490 -19.64 -9.40 11.37
C GLY A 490 -18.64 -10.54 11.54
N GLY A 491 -18.88 -11.71 10.92
CA GLY A 491 -17.92 -12.81 10.93
C GLY A 491 -16.56 -12.43 10.34
N PHE A 492 -15.48 -13.01 10.88
CA PHE A 492 -14.10 -12.80 10.45
C PHE A 492 -13.49 -14.10 9.92
N LEU A 493 -12.98 -14.08 8.68
CA LEU A 493 -12.21 -15.18 8.09
C LEU A 493 -10.80 -14.71 7.72
N SER A 494 -9.77 -15.39 8.24
CA SER A 494 -8.39 -15.14 7.80
C SER A 494 -7.72 -16.33 7.14
N VAL A 495 -6.83 -16.04 6.18
CA VAL A 495 -5.92 -17.05 5.63
C VAL A 495 -5.09 -17.66 6.77
N SER A 496 -4.42 -16.80 7.54
CA SER A 496 -3.72 -17.15 8.78
C SER A 496 -3.73 -15.98 9.77
N ARG A 497 -3.51 -16.24 11.07
CA ARG A 497 -3.26 -15.19 12.06
C ARG A 497 -2.08 -15.54 12.98
N GLY A 498 -0.96 -14.87 12.79
CA GLY A 498 0.25 -14.98 13.62
C GLY A 498 1.57 -14.92 12.84
N SER A 499 2.71 -14.94 13.53
CA SER A 499 4.03 -14.69 12.94
C SER A 499 4.71 -15.89 12.24
N GLY A 500 3.93 -16.77 11.63
CA GLY A 500 4.37 -17.92 10.83
C GLY A 500 3.21 -18.84 10.44
N GLY A 501 3.51 -19.95 9.78
CA GLY A 501 2.55 -20.69 8.94
C GLY A 501 2.29 -19.99 7.59
N ARG A 502 2.12 -20.78 6.54
CA ARG A 502 1.62 -20.37 5.22
C ARG A 502 0.36 -21.17 4.99
N ALA A 503 -0.76 -20.49 4.82
CA ALA A 503 -2.01 -21.12 4.44
C ALA A 503 -2.42 -20.62 3.05
N VAL A 504 -3.09 -21.49 2.30
CA VAL A 504 -3.79 -21.17 1.07
C VAL A 504 -5.20 -21.70 1.22
N TRP A 505 -6.20 -20.88 0.93
CA TRP A 505 -7.60 -21.30 0.85
C TRP A 505 -7.97 -21.49 -0.61
N THR A 506 -8.03 -22.74 -1.06
CA THR A 506 -8.40 -23.10 -2.44
C THR A 506 -9.91 -23.28 -2.53
N LEU A 507 -10.61 -22.34 -3.17
CA LEU A 507 -12.07 -22.33 -3.33
C LEU A 507 -12.48 -22.95 -4.67
N TYR A 508 -13.47 -23.84 -4.63
CA TYR A 508 -14.10 -24.43 -5.81
C TYR A 508 -15.55 -23.95 -6.04
N GLY A 509 -16.25 -23.47 -5.00
CA GLY A 509 -17.58 -22.83 -5.06
C GLY A 509 -17.54 -21.30 -4.99
N ASP A 510 -18.69 -20.70 -4.70
CA ASP A 510 -18.90 -19.24 -4.65
C ASP A 510 -18.38 -18.62 -3.32
N MET A 511 -18.12 -17.31 -3.31
CA MET A 511 -17.80 -16.55 -2.10
C MET A 511 -18.83 -15.43 -1.86
N THR A 512 -19.41 -15.41 -0.67
CA THR A 512 -20.30 -14.33 -0.20
C THR A 512 -19.72 -13.65 1.03
N ILE A 513 -19.57 -12.33 0.98
CA ILE A 513 -19.12 -11.47 2.08
C ILE A 513 -20.18 -10.38 2.27
N ASN A 514 -20.87 -10.37 3.41
CA ASN A 514 -22.00 -9.47 3.62
C ASN A 514 -21.99 -8.87 5.03
N GLY A 515 -21.32 -7.72 5.17
CA GLY A 515 -21.00 -7.11 6.45
C GLY A 515 -20.02 -7.94 7.28
N GLY A 516 -19.03 -8.55 6.64
CA GLY A 516 -18.00 -9.38 7.27
C GLY A 516 -16.60 -8.83 7.03
N GLU A 517 -15.62 -9.41 7.71
CA GLU A 517 -14.22 -8.98 7.70
C GLU A 517 -13.31 -10.11 7.19
N ILE A 518 -12.31 -9.75 6.39
CA ILE A 518 -11.26 -10.67 5.90
C ILE A 518 -9.90 -10.15 6.32
N GLY A 519 -8.96 -11.05 6.62
CA GLY A 519 -7.59 -10.68 6.89
C GLY A 519 -6.56 -11.77 6.58
N ASP A 520 -5.31 -11.40 6.76
CA ASP A 520 -4.16 -12.27 6.93
C ASP A 520 -3.29 -11.67 8.05
N SER A 521 -2.22 -12.35 8.48
CA SER A 521 -1.20 -11.67 9.29
C SER A 521 -0.07 -11.12 8.45
N ASP A 522 0.53 -10.04 8.95
CA ASP A 522 1.67 -9.31 8.37
C ASP A 522 2.68 -10.18 7.59
N ILE A 523 3.02 -9.76 6.37
CA ILE A 523 4.08 -10.38 5.56
C ILE A 523 5.43 -10.06 6.19
N ASP A 524 5.86 -10.92 7.12
CA ASP A 524 7.12 -10.70 7.80
C ASP A 524 7.85 -12.02 8.08
N LYS A 525 8.63 -12.45 7.08
CA LYS A 525 9.99 -13.05 7.17
C LYS A 525 10.44 -13.83 5.90
N HIS A 526 9.51 -14.34 5.07
CA HIS A 526 9.85 -15.43 4.11
C HIS A 526 9.43 -15.25 2.64
N GLY A 527 8.79 -14.14 2.25
CA GLY A 527 8.58 -13.78 0.84
C GLY A 527 7.82 -14.82 0.00
N GLN A 528 6.77 -15.43 0.55
CA GLN A 528 5.83 -16.28 -0.19
C GLN A 528 4.40 -15.91 0.20
N THR A 529 3.51 -15.91 -0.79
CA THR A 529 2.12 -15.47 -0.69
C THR A 529 1.25 -16.46 0.09
N ARG A 530 0.28 -15.89 0.81
CA ARG A 530 -0.79 -16.59 1.53
C ARG A 530 -2.09 -16.09 0.92
N SER A 531 -2.82 -16.93 0.18
CA SER A 531 -3.89 -16.45 -0.70
C SER A 531 -5.22 -17.19 -0.54
N PHE A 532 -6.30 -16.50 -0.90
CA PHE A 532 -7.54 -17.12 -1.33
C PHE A 532 -7.44 -17.37 -2.84
N VAL A 533 -7.42 -18.64 -3.25
CA VAL A 533 -7.24 -19.09 -4.64
C VAL A 533 -8.57 -19.60 -5.20
N PHE A 534 -9.12 -18.89 -6.17
CA PHE A 534 -10.30 -19.30 -6.93
C PHE A 534 -9.89 -20.32 -8.01
N ALA A 535 -10.21 -21.60 -7.78
CA ALA A 535 -9.77 -22.74 -8.57
C ALA A 535 -10.96 -23.47 -9.21
N ALA A 536 -10.99 -23.59 -10.54
CA ALA A 536 -12.06 -24.29 -11.23
C ALA A 536 -12.18 -25.77 -10.81
N ASP A 537 -13.39 -26.21 -10.48
CA ASP A 537 -13.70 -27.63 -10.60
C ASP A 537 -13.57 -28.03 -12.08
N THR A 538 -13.03 -29.22 -12.31
CA THR A 538 -12.46 -29.71 -13.58
C THR A 538 -13.50 -30.05 -14.66
N ALA A 539 -14.65 -29.38 -14.65
CA ALA A 539 -15.90 -29.86 -15.25
C ALA A 539 -16.65 -28.88 -16.19
N SER A 540 -16.23 -27.62 -16.38
CA SER A 540 -16.96 -26.69 -17.27
C SER A 540 -16.11 -25.88 -18.25
N ASP A 541 -16.47 -25.98 -19.54
CA ASP A 541 -15.83 -25.27 -20.65
C ASP A 541 -16.45 -23.86 -20.84
N GLY A 542 -15.82 -22.81 -20.31
CA GLY A 542 -15.89 -21.45 -20.89
C GLY A 542 -17.02 -20.49 -20.47
N VAL A 543 -17.43 -20.52 -19.20
CA VAL A 543 -18.24 -19.47 -18.52
C VAL A 543 -17.62 -19.28 -17.13
N PRO A 544 -17.60 -18.09 -16.50
CA PRO A 544 -17.17 -17.94 -15.11
C PRO A 544 -17.87 -18.98 -14.23
N GLY A 545 -17.06 -19.78 -13.53
CA GLY A 545 -17.50 -20.95 -12.78
C GLY A 545 -17.77 -20.66 -11.30
N GLN A 546 -17.41 -19.46 -10.83
CA GLN A 546 -17.54 -19.01 -9.44
C GLN A 546 -17.99 -17.54 -9.42
N THR A 547 -18.64 -17.17 -8.33
CA THR A 547 -19.23 -15.85 -8.09
C THR A 547 -18.69 -15.26 -6.79
N ILE A 548 -18.29 -13.99 -6.81
CA ILE A 548 -18.09 -13.19 -5.61
C ILE A 548 -19.31 -12.30 -5.42
N THR A 549 -19.95 -12.36 -4.25
CA THR A 549 -20.95 -11.40 -3.79
C THR A 549 -20.40 -10.66 -2.58
N ALA A 550 -20.02 -9.39 -2.74
CA ALA A 550 -19.32 -8.63 -1.71
C ALA A 550 -20.06 -7.32 -1.39
N ASN A 551 -20.35 -7.08 -0.10
CA ASN A 551 -21.03 -5.88 0.40
C ASN A 551 -20.55 -5.54 1.82
N ASN A 552 -20.18 -4.27 2.06
CA ASN A 552 -19.64 -3.81 3.36
C ASN A 552 -18.50 -4.71 3.88
N VAL A 553 -17.53 -5.00 3.01
CA VAL A 553 -16.33 -5.79 3.38
C VAL A 553 -15.40 -4.91 4.22
N SER A 554 -14.84 -5.47 5.29
CA SER A 554 -13.77 -4.87 6.10
C SER A 554 -12.48 -5.69 5.97
N TYR A 555 -11.34 -5.02 6.19
CA TYR A 555 -10.00 -5.59 6.09
C TYR A 555 -9.22 -5.33 7.38
N ASP A 556 -8.65 -6.40 7.97
CA ASP A 556 -7.70 -6.31 9.11
C ASP A 556 -6.26 -6.04 8.65
N SER A 557 -5.97 -6.41 7.40
CA SER A 557 -4.67 -6.33 6.74
C SER A 557 -4.84 -6.25 5.22
N GLU A 558 -3.74 -6.09 4.48
CA GLU A 558 -3.70 -6.51 3.09
C GLU A 558 -4.10 -8.00 2.97
N VAL A 559 -4.92 -8.32 1.98
CA VAL A 559 -5.33 -9.69 1.64
C VAL A 559 -4.85 -10.02 0.24
N TYR A 560 -4.58 -11.30 -0.04
CA TYR A 560 -4.10 -11.76 -1.34
C TYR A 560 -5.15 -12.66 -1.99
N PHE A 561 -5.73 -12.21 -3.11
CA PHE A 561 -6.67 -12.99 -3.92
C PHE A 561 -5.95 -13.47 -5.18
N GLU A 562 -6.17 -14.72 -5.57
CA GLU A 562 -5.62 -15.31 -6.79
C GLU A 562 -6.75 -15.99 -7.58
N ILE A 563 -6.81 -15.74 -8.89
CA ILE A 563 -7.65 -16.53 -9.81
C ILE A 563 -6.73 -17.38 -10.66
N ALA A 564 -6.85 -18.71 -10.56
CA ALA A 564 -6.02 -19.64 -11.32
C ALA A 564 -6.32 -19.60 -12.84
N ASP A 565 -5.35 -19.96 -13.68
CA ASP A 565 -5.40 -19.86 -15.17
C ASP A 565 -6.65 -20.50 -15.80
N SER A 566 -7.08 -21.66 -15.28
CA SER A 566 -8.28 -22.36 -15.74
C SER A 566 -9.60 -21.88 -15.13
N SER A 567 -9.58 -20.87 -14.26
CA SER A 567 -10.73 -20.36 -13.52
C SER A 567 -11.37 -19.14 -14.18
N GLY A 568 -12.63 -18.88 -13.80
CA GLY A 568 -13.31 -17.63 -14.11
C GLY A 568 -14.22 -17.23 -12.96
N VAL A 569 -14.10 -15.99 -12.52
CA VAL A 569 -14.84 -15.41 -11.40
C VAL A 569 -15.68 -14.23 -11.89
N LEU A 570 -16.92 -14.15 -11.43
CA LEU A 570 -17.83 -13.03 -11.68
C LEU A 570 -18.09 -12.26 -10.37
N LEU A 571 -17.84 -10.95 -10.33
CA LEU A 571 -18.37 -10.08 -9.27
C LEU A 571 -19.87 -9.84 -9.55
N ALA A 572 -20.74 -10.31 -8.67
CA ALA A 572 -22.19 -10.34 -8.88
C ALA A 572 -22.85 -8.96 -8.88
N SER A 573 -23.86 -8.77 -9.74
CA SER A 573 -24.77 -7.61 -9.74
C SER A 573 -25.28 -7.29 -8.34
N GLY A 574 -25.27 -6.01 -7.99
CA GLY A 574 -25.60 -5.51 -6.65
C GLY A 574 -24.49 -5.66 -5.58
N SER A 575 -23.28 -6.09 -5.94
CA SER A 575 -22.11 -6.03 -5.05
C SER A 575 -21.50 -4.62 -4.99
N ASP A 576 -20.96 -4.24 -3.84
CA ASP A 576 -20.12 -3.07 -3.63
C ASP A 576 -18.81 -3.51 -2.96
N PHE A 577 -17.80 -3.77 -3.79
CA PHE A 577 -16.53 -4.39 -3.41
C PHE A 577 -15.39 -3.37 -3.47
N ALA A 578 -15.12 -2.72 -2.35
CA ALA A 578 -13.85 -2.04 -2.12
C ALA A 578 -12.81 -3.09 -1.70
N TYR A 579 -11.70 -3.20 -2.42
CA TYR A 579 -10.66 -4.21 -2.22
C TYR A 579 -9.32 -3.59 -1.80
N GLU A 580 -8.72 -4.15 -0.76
CA GLU A 580 -7.43 -3.74 -0.19
C GLU A 580 -6.46 -4.94 -0.12
N GLY A 581 -5.23 -4.77 -0.61
CA GLY A 581 -4.24 -5.83 -0.80
C GLY A 581 -3.94 -6.16 -2.28
N VAL A 582 -3.54 -7.39 -2.58
CA VAL A 582 -3.05 -7.81 -3.91
C VAL A 582 -3.97 -8.83 -4.57
N PHE A 583 -4.46 -8.51 -5.76
CA PHE A 583 -5.34 -9.36 -6.55
C PHE A 583 -4.62 -9.84 -7.82
N THR A 584 -4.15 -11.09 -7.84
CA THR A 584 -3.44 -11.69 -8.98
C THR A 584 -4.40 -12.50 -9.85
N ASN A 585 -4.50 -12.16 -11.14
CA ASN A 585 -5.43 -12.81 -12.06
C ASN A 585 -4.73 -13.56 -13.21
N TYR A 586 -4.61 -14.87 -13.07
CA TYR A 586 -4.23 -15.77 -14.17
C TYR A 586 -5.46 -16.16 -15.03
N GLY A 587 -6.66 -16.23 -14.42
CA GLY A 587 -7.91 -16.63 -15.07
C GLY A 587 -8.78 -15.46 -15.56
N VAL A 588 -10.09 -15.67 -15.65
CA VAL A 588 -11.07 -14.62 -16.05
C VAL A 588 -11.60 -13.92 -14.81
N PHE A 589 -11.69 -12.58 -14.84
CA PHE A 589 -12.40 -11.80 -13.82
C PHE A 589 -13.33 -10.79 -14.49
N ASP A 590 -14.63 -11.02 -14.37
CA ASP A 590 -15.68 -10.17 -14.93
C ASP A 590 -16.44 -9.43 -13.82
N VAL A 591 -16.94 -8.23 -14.11
CA VAL A 591 -17.78 -7.43 -13.20
C VAL A 591 -19.18 -7.29 -13.83
N ASP A 592 -20.22 -7.79 -13.15
CA ASP A 592 -21.57 -7.84 -13.72
C ASP A 592 -22.37 -6.55 -13.55
N GLY A 593 -23.07 -6.16 -14.61
CA GLY A 593 -24.21 -5.24 -14.57
C GLY A 593 -23.99 -3.90 -13.88
N ASP A 594 -24.41 -3.84 -12.61
CA ASP A 594 -24.41 -2.67 -11.74
C ASP A 594 -23.53 -2.83 -10.49
N ALA A 595 -22.70 -3.88 -10.42
CA ALA A 595 -21.72 -4.07 -9.36
C ALA A 595 -20.63 -2.99 -9.40
N THR A 596 -20.16 -2.57 -8.23
CA THR A 596 -19.03 -1.64 -8.08
C THR A 596 -17.81 -2.37 -7.55
N LEU A 597 -16.68 -2.21 -8.27
CA LEU A 597 -15.35 -2.64 -7.83
C LEU A 597 -14.49 -1.40 -7.63
N THR A 598 -13.84 -1.27 -6.48
CA THR A 598 -12.90 -0.19 -6.18
C THR A 598 -11.61 -0.77 -5.61
N PHE A 599 -10.46 -0.51 -6.23
CA PHE A 599 -9.16 -0.79 -5.63
C PHE A 599 -8.77 0.37 -4.72
N THR A 600 -8.63 0.13 -3.42
CA THR A 600 -8.40 1.14 -2.38
C THR A 600 -7.00 1.04 -1.76
N GLY A 601 -6.48 2.15 -1.20
CA GLY A 601 -5.16 2.17 -0.56
C GLY A 601 -4.03 1.81 -1.54
N GLU A 602 -2.95 1.21 -1.05
CA GLU A 602 -1.81 0.73 -1.86
C GLU A 602 -2.10 -0.60 -2.59
N SER A 603 -3.38 -0.94 -2.81
CA SER A 603 -3.77 -2.20 -3.46
C SER A 603 -3.23 -2.35 -4.88
N THR A 604 -2.94 -3.60 -5.25
CA THR A 604 -2.40 -3.94 -6.58
C THR A 604 -3.27 -5.00 -7.26
N TYR A 605 -3.81 -4.71 -8.43
CA TYR A 605 -4.35 -5.73 -9.33
C TYR A 605 -3.28 -6.14 -10.33
N ASP A 606 -2.83 -7.39 -10.26
CA ASP A 606 -1.87 -7.98 -11.19
C ASP A 606 -2.58 -8.77 -12.29
N HIS A 607 -2.54 -8.22 -13.50
CA HIS A 607 -2.96 -8.89 -14.72
C HIS A 607 -1.90 -9.92 -15.15
N ALA A 608 -1.90 -11.05 -14.44
CA ALA A 608 -0.92 -12.11 -14.55
C ALA A 608 -1.18 -13.11 -15.70
N ARG A 609 -1.90 -12.68 -16.74
CA ARG A 609 -2.25 -13.51 -17.91
C ARG A 609 -1.98 -12.84 -19.26
N ASP A 610 -1.97 -13.67 -20.29
CA ASP A 610 -1.94 -13.23 -21.69
C ASP A 610 -3.36 -12.99 -22.22
N GLY A 611 -3.58 -11.83 -22.84
CA GLY A 611 -4.91 -11.36 -23.24
C GLY A 611 -5.86 -11.22 -22.04
N GLY A 612 -7.17 -11.43 -22.27
CA GLY A 612 -8.20 -11.09 -21.28
C GLY A 612 -8.45 -9.58 -21.21
N ASP A 613 -9.29 -9.14 -20.28
CA ASP A 613 -9.61 -7.73 -20.06
C ASP A 613 -9.20 -7.31 -18.63
N PHE A 614 -8.83 -6.05 -18.44
CA PHE A 614 -8.84 -5.43 -17.10
C PHE A 614 -10.29 -5.39 -16.59
N PRO A 615 -10.54 -5.64 -15.29
CA PRO A 615 -11.86 -5.44 -14.72
C PRO A 615 -12.27 -3.97 -14.86
N THR A 616 -13.57 -3.70 -14.95
CA THR A 616 -14.08 -2.32 -14.88
C THR A 616 -14.11 -1.90 -13.41
N ALA A 617 -13.19 -1.03 -13.00
CA ALA A 617 -12.99 -0.66 -11.60
C ALA A 617 -12.82 0.85 -11.41
N THR A 618 -13.00 1.30 -10.17
CA THR A 618 -12.50 2.60 -9.70
C THR A 618 -11.13 2.40 -9.06
N TRP A 619 -10.14 3.15 -9.51
CA TRP A 619 -8.76 3.05 -9.03
C TRP A 619 -8.48 4.25 -8.12
N ALA A 620 -8.45 4.03 -6.80
CA ALA A 620 -8.24 5.08 -5.82
C ALA A 620 -6.77 5.52 -5.72
N GLU A 621 -6.52 6.62 -5.03
CA GLU A 621 -5.16 7.09 -4.69
C GLU A 621 -4.37 5.98 -3.96
N GLY A 622 -3.13 5.74 -4.40
CA GLY A 622 -2.28 4.61 -4.00
C GLY A 622 -2.41 3.35 -4.88
N SER A 623 -3.56 3.09 -5.50
CA SER A 623 -3.82 1.79 -6.15
C SER A 623 -3.04 1.59 -7.46
N THR A 624 -2.75 0.34 -7.80
CA THR A 624 -1.86 -0.04 -8.90
C THR A 624 -2.47 -1.09 -9.82
N ALA A 625 -2.49 -0.81 -11.13
CA ALA A 625 -2.71 -1.82 -12.16
C ALA A 625 -1.34 -2.34 -12.65
N LEU A 626 -1.02 -3.61 -12.39
CA LEU A 626 0.20 -4.27 -12.83
C LEU A 626 -0.09 -5.17 -14.04
N VAL A 627 0.78 -5.12 -15.05
CA VAL A 627 0.76 -6.02 -16.22
C VAL A 627 2.00 -6.91 -16.16
N SER A 628 1.84 -8.15 -15.69
CA SER A 628 2.94 -9.10 -15.57
C SER A 628 2.88 -10.29 -16.56
N GLY A 629 1.68 -10.77 -16.91
CA GLY A 629 1.51 -12.03 -17.64
C GLY A 629 1.41 -11.94 -19.16
N THR A 630 1.55 -10.76 -19.75
CA THR A 630 1.44 -10.58 -21.21
C THR A 630 2.56 -11.31 -21.97
N VAL A 631 2.20 -12.11 -22.98
CA VAL A 631 3.13 -12.86 -23.84
C VAL A 631 3.00 -12.45 -25.31
N ILE A 632 1.77 -12.33 -25.83
CA ILE A 632 1.47 -11.87 -27.20
C ILE A 632 0.30 -10.88 -27.26
N SER A 633 -0.54 -10.79 -26.22
CA SER A 633 -1.68 -9.86 -26.17
C SER A 633 -1.73 -9.14 -24.83
N ALA A 634 -1.77 -7.81 -24.88
CA ALA A 634 -2.09 -6.95 -23.75
C ALA A 634 -3.48 -7.28 -23.16
N PRO A 635 -3.74 -6.90 -21.90
CA PRO A 635 -5.10 -6.75 -21.41
C PRO A 635 -5.91 -5.80 -22.30
N GLY A 636 -7.12 -6.23 -22.65
CA GLY A 636 -8.17 -5.34 -23.13
C GLY A 636 -8.77 -4.52 -21.99
N ASN A 637 -9.80 -3.74 -22.30
CA ASN A 637 -10.46 -2.80 -21.38
C ASN A 637 -9.53 -1.78 -20.66
N GLY A 638 -8.32 -1.53 -21.17
CA GLY A 638 -7.44 -0.47 -20.67
C GLY A 638 -7.89 0.96 -21.04
N ASN A 639 -9.05 1.12 -21.66
CA ASN A 639 -9.70 2.42 -21.90
C ASN A 639 -10.45 2.92 -20.65
N GLN A 640 -9.77 2.92 -19.51
CA GLN A 640 -10.29 3.39 -18.22
C GLN A 640 -9.22 4.25 -17.51
N ASP A 641 -9.65 5.00 -16.51
CA ASP A 641 -8.72 5.74 -15.66
C ASP A 641 -8.04 4.77 -14.70
N PHE A 642 -6.76 4.98 -14.41
CA PHE A 642 -5.99 4.22 -13.43
C PHE A 642 -5.35 5.20 -12.43
N HIS A 643 -4.92 4.73 -11.26
CA HIS A 643 -4.06 5.55 -10.41
C HIS A 643 -2.59 5.32 -10.80
N ASN A 644 -1.94 4.24 -10.35
CA ASN A 644 -0.64 3.81 -10.85
C ASN A 644 -0.80 2.71 -11.92
N LEU A 645 0.13 2.67 -12.88
CA LEU A 645 0.21 1.64 -13.92
C LEU A 645 1.64 1.08 -14.02
N VAL A 646 1.82 -0.22 -13.82
CA VAL A 646 3.14 -0.88 -13.86
C VAL A 646 3.19 -1.90 -14.99
N ILE A 647 4.22 -1.84 -15.84
CA ILE A 647 4.47 -2.78 -16.93
C ILE A 647 5.72 -3.60 -16.58
N ASN A 648 5.52 -4.88 -16.25
CA ASN A 648 6.59 -5.83 -15.92
C ASN A 648 6.32 -7.18 -16.59
N ALA A 649 6.27 -7.17 -17.93
CA ALA A 649 5.94 -8.31 -18.76
C ALA A 649 7.18 -8.86 -19.52
N PRO A 650 8.19 -9.43 -18.82
CA PRO A 650 9.42 -9.93 -19.44
C PRO A 650 9.18 -11.10 -20.41
N GLY A 651 8.02 -11.75 -20.34
CA GLY A 651 7.59 -12.82 -21.24
C GLY A 651 7.07 -12.34 -22.60
N ASN A 652 6.87 -11.03 -22.80
CA ASN A 652 6.24 -10.49 -24.01
C ASN A 652 7.10 -10.66 -25.28
N LEU A 653 6.42 -10.93 -26.39
CA LEU A 653 6.97 -11.25 -27.71
C LEU A 653 6.35 -10.44 -28.86
N GLU A 654 5.23 -9.74 -28.64
CA GLU A 654 4.54 -8.93 -29.67
C GLU A 654 4.30 -7.48 -29.21
N ASN A 655 4.05 -6.58 -30.16
CA ASN A 655 3.82 -5.17 -29.83
C ASN A 655 2.37 -4.98 -29.40
N ASN A 656 2.19 -4.38 -28.22
CA ASN A 656 0.97 -4.48 -27.44
C ASN A 656 0.38 -3.10 -27.13
N ASP A 657 -0.94 -2.97 -27.27
CA ASP A 657 -1.70 -1.74 -27.09
C ASP A 657 -2.46 -1.77 -25.75
N LEU A 658 -2.16 -0.83 -24.86
CA LEU A 658 -2.93 -0.65 -23.62
C LEU A 658 -4.31 -0.04 -23.90
N GLY A 659 -4.51 0.57 -25.07
CA GLY A 659 -5.82 0.99 -25.56
C GLY A 659 -6.40 2.24 -24.88
N MET A 660 -5.59 3.02 -24.17
CA MET A 660 -6.03 4.22 -23.44
C MET A 660 -6.53 5.31 -24.38
N ARG A 661 -7.69 5.92 -24.11
CA ARG A 661 -8.25 7.05 -24.89
C ARG A 661 -9.14 7.91 -24.01
N ASP A 662 -8.80 9.19 -23.93
CA ASP A 662 -9.46 10.19 -23.09
C ASP A 662 -9.44 9.82 -21.59
N ASN A 663 -8.38 9.12 -21.17
CA ASN A 663 -8.18 8.58 -19.81
C ASN A 663 -7.11 9.35 -19.02
N THR A 664 -7.15 9.18 -17.70
CA THR A 664 -6.17 9.73 -16.74
C THR A 664 -5.44 8.60 -16.00
N VAL A 665 -4.11 8.72 -15.90
CA VAL A 665 -3.29 8.03 -14.90
C VAL A 665 -3.08 9.02 -13.75
N GLY A 666 -3.66 8.74 -12.59
CA GLY A 666 -3.67 9.63 -11.42
C GLY A 666 -2.36 9.65 -10.62
N GLY A 667 -1.45 8.72 -10.89
CA GLY A 667 -0.13 8.58 -10.30
C GLY A 667 0.90 8.22 -11.37
N ASN A 668 1.77 7.26 -11.09
CA ASN A 668 2.95 6.94 -11.90
C ASN A 668 2.69 5.90 -13.01
N ILE A 669 3.54 5.91 -14.05
CA ILE A 669 3.71 4.80 -14.99
C ILE A 669 5.12 4.22 -14.87
N ASP A 670 5.25 3.03 -14.30
CA ASP A 670 6.55 2.36 -14.15
C ASP A 670 6.72 1.24 -15.19
N VAL A 671 7.69 1.39 -16.08
CA VAL A 671 8.00 0.42 -17.14
C VAL A 671 9.26 -0.35 -16.75
N ILE A 672 9.08 -1.45 -16.03
CA ILE A 672 10.16 -2.29 -15.49
C ILE A 672 10.73 -3.21 -16.58
N SER A 673 9.85 -3.92 -17.29
CA SER A 673 10.23 -4.74 -18.44
C SER A 673 9.06 -4.91 -19.42
N THR A 674 9.36 -4.82 -20.71
CA THR A 674 8.36 -4.94 -21.79
C THR A 674 8.48 -6.24 -22.56
N GLY A 675 9.39 -7.14 -22.16
CA GLY A 675 9.82 -8.30 -22.95
C GLY A 675 10.38 -7.87 -24.31
N ASN A 676 10.57 -8.82 -25.22
CA ASN A 676 11.27 -8.61 -26.51
C ASN A 676 10.48 -7.75 -27.54
N ALA A 677 9.49 -6.97 -27.10
CA ALA A 677 8.62 -6.16 -27.93
C ALA A 677 8.10 -4.93 -27.15
N ARG A 678 7.28 -4.11 -27.82
CA ARG A 678 6.91 -2.76 -27.33
C ARG A 678 5.51 -2.70 -26.71
N PHE A 679 5.35 -1.92 -25.66
CA PHE A 679 4.04 -1.44 -25.22
C PHE A 679 3.73 -0.03 -25.76
N TYR A 680 2.47 0.18 -26.16
CA TYR A 680 1.90 1.46 -26.57
C TYR A 680 0.89 1.94 -25.54
N LEU A 681 0.86 3.24 -25.23
CA LEU A 681 -0.27 3.84 -24.50
C LEU A 681 -1.58 3.71 -25.32
N SER A 682 -1.54 3.98 -26.63
CA SER A 682 -2.73 3.88 -27.49
C SER A 682 -2.42 3.58 -28.97
N ASN A 683 -3.12 2.60 -29.57
CA ASN A 683 -3.06 2.32 -31.01
C ASN A 683 -4.46 2.46 -31.68
N PRO A 684 -5.02 3.68 -31.71
CA PRO A 684 -6.40 3.93 -32.14
C PRO A 684 -6.65 3.56 -33.62
N SER A 685 -7.82 2.95 -33.87
CA SER A 685 -8.26 2.50 -35.19
C SER A 685 -9.25 3.45 -35.89
N THR A 686 -9.64 4.56 -35.24
CA THR A 686 -10.49 5.62 -35.78
C THR A 686 -9.67 6.88 -36.11
N PHE A 687 -10.23 7.80 -36.90
CA PHE A 687 -9.60 9.05 -37.34
C PHE A 687 -9.93 10.24 -36.41
N ASP A 688 -9.89 10.00 -35.10
CA ASP A 688 -10.24 10.99 -34.08
C ASP A 688 -8.98 11.58 -33.44
N THR A 689 -9.12 12.74 -32.77
CA THR A 689 -8.12 13.27 -31.83
C THR A 689 -8.47 12.75 -30.44
N LEU A 690 -7.49 12.22 -29.71
CA LEU A 690 -7.67 11.75 -28.33
C LEU A 690 -6.68 12.41 -27.36
N SER A 691 -7.04 12.43 -26.09
CA SER A 691 -6.24 12.93 -24.97
C SER A 691 -5.81 11.78 -24.05
N ILE A 692 -4.66 11.89 -23.40
CA ILE A 692 -4.25 11.05 -22.26
C ILE A 692 -3.63 11.96 -21.22
N THR A 693 -4.06 11.87 -19.96
CA THR A 693 -3.49 12.67 -18.86
C THR A 693 -2.67 11.77 -17.94
N ILE A 694 -1.50 12.22 -17.50
CA ILE A 694 -0.59 11.50 -16.60
C ILE A 694 -0.20 12.49 -15.50
N MET A 695 -0.57 12.21 -14.26
CA MET A 695 -0.40 13.14 -13.13
C MET A 695 0.92 12.93 -12.37
N GLY A 696 1.46 11.71 -12.34
CA GLY A 696 2.73 11.36 -11.70
C GLY A 696 3.88 11.14 -12.68
N ASP A 697 4.94 10.49 -12.21
CA ASP A 697 6.18 10.26 -12.96
C ASP A 697 6.04 9.11 -13.97
N ILE A 698 6.92 9.07 -14.99
CA ILE A 698 7.13 7.91 -15.85
C ILE A 698 8.57 7.43 -15.68
N ASN A 699 8.73 6.18 -15.21
CA ASN A 699 10.04 5.59 -14.95
C ASN A 699 10.25 4.37 -15.85
N MET A 700 11.12 4.48 -16.85
CA MET A 700 11.48 3.37 -17.73
C MET A 700 12.83 2.78 -17.29
N GLY A 701 12.78 1.58 -16.71
CA GLY A 701 13.95 0.90 -16.14
C GLY A 701 14.90 0.31 -17.17
N ALA A 702 16.11 -0.02 -16.72
CA ALA A 702 17.20 -0.54 -17.56
C ALA A 702 16.89 -1.89 -18.26
N ASP A 703 15.95 -2.68 -17.73
CA ASP A 703 15.52 -3.98 -18.28
C ASP A 703 14.25 -3.87 -19.18
N ALA A 704 13.81 -2.64 -19.50
CA ALA A 704 12.77 -2.40 -20.49
C ALA A 704 13.35 -2.38 -21.92
N ASP A 705 12.66 -3.00 -22.88
CA ASP A 705 13.09 -3.02 -24.28
C ASP A 705 12.48 -1.86 -25.08
N ALA A 706 11.17 -1.61 -24.97
CA ALA A 706 10.51 -0.53 -25.73
C ALA A 706 9.15 -0.06 -25.18
N PHE A 707 8.99 1.25 -25.03
CA PHE A 707 7.75 1.93 -24.68
C PHE A 707 7.45 3.08 -25.66
N ALA A 708 6.18 3.37 -25.92
CA ALA A 708 5.81 4.45 -26.85
C ALA A 708 4.41 5.01 -26.62
N SER A 709 4.19 6.25 -27.06
CA SER A 709 2.86 6.86 -27.08
C SER A 709 1.88 6.08 -27.96
N ASN A 710 2.30 5.66 -29.15
CA ASN A 710 1.39 5.08 -30.15
C ASN A 710 1.97 3.96 -31.02
N GLY A 711 1.07 3.13 -31.54
CA GLY A 711 1.32 2.20 -32.64
C GLY A 711 1.04 2.79 -34.03
N THR A 712 1.02 1.95 -35.07
CA THR A 712 0.76 2.38 -36.47
C THR A 712 -0.72 2.67 -36.78
N GLY A 713 -1.43 3.28 -35.81
CA GLY A 713 -2.86 3.56 -35.82
C GLY A 713 -3.28 4.63 -36.84
N SER A 714 -4.59 4.91 -36.87
CA SER A 714 -5.23 5.81 -37.85
C SER A 714 -5.77 7.12 -37.27
N ALA A 715 -5.51 7.44 -36.00
CA ALA A 715 -5.91 8.72 -35.41
C ALA A 715 -5.37 9.93 -36.18
N SER A 716 -6.02 11.08 -36.01
CA SER A 716 -5.49 12.35 -36.50
C SER A 716 -4.37 12.85 -35.59
N GLU A 717 -4.58 12.78 -34.28
CA GLU A 717 -3.72 13.39 -33.27
C GLU A 717 -3.88 12.70 -31.92
N ILE A 718 -2.78 12.57 -31.16
CA ILE A 718 -2.74 12.09 -29.78
C ILE A 718 -2.07 13.19 -28.96
N ASN A 719 -2.79 13.74 -27.98
CA ASN A 719 -2.25 14.71 -27.03
C ASN A 719 -2.03 14.00 -25.70
N ILE A 720 -0.79 13.99 -25.21
CA ILE A 720 -0.45 13.50 -23.87
C ILE A 720 -0.17 14.73 -22.99
N HIS A 721 -0.84 14.81 -21.85
CA HIS A 721 -0.74 15.89 -20.87
C HIS A 721 -0.09 15.33 -19.61
N HIS A 722 1.13 15.76 -19.31
CA HIS A 722 1.97 15.15 -18.27
C HIS A 722 2.43 16.18 -17.24
N TYR A 723 2.33 15.84 -15.96
CA TYR A 723 2.61 16.70 -14.80
C TYR A 723 3.70 16.16 -13.85
N GLY A 724 4.41 15.11 -14.25
CA GLY A 724 5.52 14.51 -13.48
C GLY A 724 6.77 14.35 -14.32
N ASN A 725 7.83 13.83 -13.72
CA ASN A 725 9.12 13.63 -14.38
C ASN A 725 9.05 12.47 -15.39
N ILE A 726 9.94 12.47 -16.38
CA ILE A 726 10.23 11.29 -17.21
C ILE A 726 11.68 10.88 -16.99
N THR A 727 11.90 9.65 -16.53
CA THR A 727 13.23 9.05 -16.39
C THR A 727 13.34 7.82 -17.31
N VAL A 728 14.37 7.78 -18.15
CA VAL A 728 14.66 6.64 -19.04
C VAL A 728 16.07 6.10 -18.80
N ASP A 729 16.15 4.94 -18.16
CA ASP A 729 17.38 4.23 -17.79
C ASP A 729 17.74 3.08 -18.76
N GLY A 730 16.90 2.80 -19.76
CA GLY A 730 17.18 1.81 -20.80
C GLY A 730 16.10 1.71 -21.87
N GLY A 731 16.34 0.79 -22.82
CA GLY A 731 15.40 0.47 -23.90
C GLY A 731 15.12 1.59 -24.89
N ASN A 732 13.96 1.53 -25.54
CA ASN A 732 13.53 2.47 -26.55
C ASN A 732 12.28 3.27 -26.10
N PHE A 733 12.43 4.57 -25.84
CA PHE A 733 11.32 5.48 -25.53
C PHE A 733 10.89 6.29 -26.77
N SER A 734 9.70 6.05 -27.32
CA SER A 734 9.26 6.65 -28.60
C SER A 734 8.05 7.57 -28.48
N ILE A 735 8.20 8.84 -28.87
CA ILE A 735 7.08 9.79 -28.98
C ILE A 735 6.11 9.40 -30.09
N SER A 736 6.61 8.97 -31.26
CA SER A 736 5.71 8.57 -32.36
C SER A 736 6.23 7.42 -33.20
N ARG A 737 5.37 6.45 -33.55
CA ARG A 737 5.73 5.27 -34.35
C ARG A 737 4.97 5.15 -35.68
N GLY A 738 5.71 4.83 -36.73
CA GLY A 738 5.18 4.53 -38.06
C GLY A 738 4.65 5.74 -38.81
N SER A 739 3.67 5.51 -39.68
CA SER A 739 2.94 6.56 -40.41
C SER A 739 1.61 6.93 -39.72
N GLY A 740 1.60 6.89 -38.39
CA GLY A 740 0.41 7.07 -37.56
C GLY A 740 0.03 8.54 -37.31
N PRO A 741 -0.72 8.83 -36.23
CA PRO A 741 -1.13 10.18 -35.83
C PRO A 741 0.04 11.13 -35.57
N ILE A 742 -0.29 12.42 -35.55
CA ILE A 742 0.54 13.44 -34.91
C ILE A 742 0.51 13.19 -33.39
N VAL A 743 1.65 13.18 -32.71
CA VAL A 743 1.73 13.03 -31.25
C VAL A 743 2.36 14.27 -30.64
N ASN A 744 1.59 14.94 -29.79
CA ASN A 744 2.04 16.07 -28.99
C ASN A 744 2.15 15.61 -27.53
N TRP A 745 3.33 15.69 -26.94
CA TRP A 745 3.56 15.35 -25.53
C TRP A 745 3.80 16.63 -24.73
N TYR A 746 2.77 17.16 -24.09
CA TYR A 746 2.84 18.34 -23.24
C TYR A 746 3.35 17.97 -21.85
N LEU A 747 4.51 18.48 -21.48
CA LEU A 747 5.08 18.39 -20.13
C LEU A 747 4.87 19.75 -19.43
N TYR A 748 3.89 19.82 -18.52
CA TYR A 748 3.54 21.03 -17.77
C TYR A 748 4.35 21.20 -16.49
N GLU A 749 4.74 20.09 -15.87
CA GLU A 749 5.53 20.05 -14.64
C GLU A 749 6.52 18.87 -14.76
N GLY A 750 7.60 18.88 -13.97
CA GLY A 750 8.64 17.86 -13.99
C GLY A 750 9.72 18.05 -15.07
N ASP A 751 10.77 17.23 -14.94
CA ASP A 751 11.98 17.22 -15.76
C ASP A 751 12.02 16.00 -16.72
N LEU A 752 12.80 16.09 -17.81
CA LEU A 752 13.05 14.99 -18.76
C LEU A 752 14.51 14.51 -18.64
N THR A 753 14.69 13.32 -18.06
CA THR A 753 16.00 12.68 -17.83
C THR A 753 16.15 11.43 -18.71
N LEU A 754 17.14 11.46 -19.61
CA LEU A 754 17.46 10.39 -20.56
C LEU A 754 18.86 9.84 -20.25
N ASN A 755 18.93 8.85 -19.36
CA ASN A 755 20.18 8.30 -18.80
C ASN A 755 20.84 7.27 -19.72
N ALA A 756 20.07 6.32 -20.28
CA ALA A 756 20.57 5.33 -21.24
C ALA A 756 19.42 4.76 -22.09
N GLY A 757 19.74 4.18 -23.25
CA GLY A 757 18.76 3.67 -24.22
C GLY A 757 18.73 4.48 -25.52
N GLU A 758 17.60 4.46 -26.22
CA GLU A 758 17.37 5.21 -27.45
C GLU A 758 15.98 5.88 -27.52
N THR A 759 15.87 7.02 -28.21
CA THR A 759 14.56 7.52 -28.69
C THR A 759 14.32 7.13 -30.14
N GLN A 760 13.06 6.96 -30.56
CA GLN A 760 12.75 6.73 -31.98
C GLN A 760 11.45 7.40 -32.43
N THR A 761 11.54 8.60 -33.00
CA THR A 761 10.37 9.32 -33.54
C THR A 761 10.23 9.14 -35.05
N SER A 762 9.17 8.46 -35.48
CA SER A 762 8.82 8.32 -36.89
C SER A 762 8.20 9.62 -37.42
N ASN A 763 8.51 9.97 -38.67
CA ASN A 763 7.99 11.18 -39.33
C ASN A 763 8.10 12.47 -38.48
N ALA A 764 9.27 12.75 -37.89
CA ALA A 764 9.51 13.96 -37.08
C ALA A 764 9.13 15.30 -37.76
N ARG A 765 8.91 15.31 -39.09
CA ARG A 765 8.47 16.48 -39.87
C ARG A 765 6.95 16.64 -40.00
N ALA A 766 6.17 15.75 -39.40
CA ALA A 766 4.70 15.71 -39.53
C ALA A 766 3.94 16.50 -38.46
N GLY A 767 4.63 17.10 -37.49
CA GLY A 767 4.02 17.84 -36.37
C GLY A 767 4.23 17.18 -35.00
N ASN A 768 4.80 15.98 -34.95
CA ASN A 768 5.17 15.32 -33.68
C ASN A 768 6.11 16.20 -32.86
N ALA A 769 5.85 16.40 -31.58
CA ALA A 769 6.71 17.18 -30.67
C ALA A 769 6.59 16.71 -29.22
N PHE A 770 7.72 16.71 -28.52
CA PHE A 770 7.78 16.84 -27.07
C PHE A 770 7.73 18.33 -26.74
N ILE A 771 6.78 18.75 -25.91
CA ILE A 771 6.39 20.14 -25.72
C ILE A 771 6.58 20.51 -24.25
N PHE A 772 7.59 21.34 -23.97
CA PHE A 772 7.75 21.97 -22.66
C PHE A 772 6.76 23.13 -22.54
N ALA A 773 5.85 23.02 -21.58
CA ALA A 773 4.66 23.85 -21.44
C ALA A 773 4.46 24.40 -20.01
N GLY A 774 5.45 24.24 -19.13
CA GLY A 774 5.36 24.69 -17.74
C GLY A 774 5.50 26.19 -17.58
N GLU A 775 4.39 26.88 -17.28
CA GLU A 775 4.40 28.28 -16.86
C GLU A 775 4.95 28.42 -15.43
N GLU A 776 5.80 29.44 -15.20
CA GLU A 776 6.42 29.76 -13.89
C GLU A 776 7.33 28.68 -13.25
N VAL A 777 7.60 27.56 -13.93
CA VAL A 777 8.54 26.50 -13.49
C VAL A 777 9.75 26.41 -14.42
N VAL A 778 10.92 26.05 -13.86
CA VAL A 778 12.12 25.69 -14.63
C VAL A 778 12.10 24.18 -14.83
N GLN A 779 11.93 23.74 -16.08
CA GLN A 779 12.01 22.34 -16.47
C GLN A 779 13.42 22.04 -17.00
N HIS A 780 13.98 20.90 -16.64
CA HIS A 780 15.32 20.47 -17.06
C HIS A 780 15.23 19.38 -18.13
N LEU A 781 16.17 19.42 -19.07
CA LEU A 781 16.44 18.34 -20.02
C LEU A 781 17.87 17.85 -19.77
N ASP A 782 17.98 16.64 -19.21
CA ASP A 782 19.24 15.96 -18.93
C ASP A 782 19.39 14.75 -19.87
N VAL A 783 20.28 14.84 -20.86
CA VAL A 783 20.57 13.78 -21.82
C VAL A 783 22.02 13.32 -21.65
N SER A 784 22.17 12.05 -21.28
CA SER A 784 23.47 11.42 -21.09
C SER A 784 24.18 11.14 -22.43
N ALA A 785 25.51 11.08 -22.39
CA ALA A 785 26.34 10.71 -23.54
C ALA A 785 26.19 9.24 -23.98
N ASP A 786 25.56 8.39 -23.16
CA ASP A 786 25.28 6.98 -23.45
C ASP A 786 23.84 6.78 -23.99
N PHE A 787 23.08 7.87 -24.25
CA PHE A 787 21.73 7.83 -24.82
C PHE A 787 21.73 8.10 -26.34
N GLU A 788 21.19 7.17 -27.13
CA GLU A 788 21.15 7.31 -28.60
C GLU A 788 19.86 8.04 -29.07
N ILE A 789 20.00 9.26 -29.58
CA ILE A 789 18.86 10.01 -30.12
C ILE A 789 18.57 9.59 -31.57
N SER A 790 17.37 9.06 -31.85
CA SER A 790 16.90 8.76 -33.21
C SER A 790 15.67 9.59 -33.57
N HIS A 791 15.90 10.90 -33.67
CA HIS A 791 14.91 11.99 -33.73
C HIS A 791 14.13 12.20 -32.42
N LEU A 792 14.40 13.31 -31.75
CA LEU A 792 13.65 13.84 -30.61
C LEU A 792 13.17 15.26 -30.96
N PRO A 793 11.98 15.44 -31.57
CA PRO A 793 11.46 16.77 -31.86
C PRO A 793 11.03 17.47 -30.57
N ILE A 794 11.58 18.65 -30.28
CA ILE A 794 11.31 19.44 -29.08
C ILE A 794 10.72 20.79 -29.46
N LEU A 795 9.71 21.22 -28.71
CA LEU A 795 9.14 22.56 -28.72
C LEU A 795 9.10 23.13 -27.30
N VAL A 796 9.49 24.39 -27.14
CA VAL A 796 9.36 25.16 -25.89
C VAL A 796 8.35 26.28 -26.14
N GLN A 797 7.23 26.26 -25.44
CA GLN A 797 6.11 27.19 -25.66
C GLN A 797 6.37 28.60 -25.12
N GLU A 798 5.53 29.55 -25.53
CA GLU A 798 5.41 30.86 -24.88
C GLU A 798 5.24 30.70 -23.36
N GLY A 799 6.06 31.41 -22.57
CA GLY A 799 6.02 31.38 -21.10
C GLY A 799 6.78 30.21 -20.44
N ALA A 800 7.09 29.13 -21.16
CA ALA A 800 7.84 28.00 -20.62
C ALA A 800 9.33 28.31 -20.44
N TYR A 801 9.97 27.70 -19.42
CA TYR A 801 11.42 27.76 -19.20
C TYR A 801 12.02 26.36 -19.30
N LEU A 802 12.88 26.14 -20.30
CA LEU A 802 13.68 24.93 -20.44
C LEU A 802 15.15 25.22 -20.13
N ASP A 803 15.73 24.55 -19.13
CA ASP A 803 17.18 24.43 -18.99
C ASP A 803 17.68 23.15 -19.64
N MET A 804 18.55 23.30 -20.64
CA MET A 804 19.18 22.16 -21.31
C MET A 804 20.46 21.70 -20.62
N GLY A 805 20.94 22.35 -19.54
CA GLY A 805 22.15 21.96 -18.84
C GLY A 805 23.35 21.79 -19.80
N ASN A 806 23.99 20.62 -19.74
CA ASN A 806 25.05 20.20 -20.69
C ASN A 806 24.56 19.24 -21.79
N SER A 807 23.24 19.10 -21.94
CA SER A 807 22.61 18.12 -22.84
C SER A 807 22.77 18.51 -24.30
N ASN A 808 23.25 17.57 -25.10
CA ASN A 808 23.61 17.82 -26.49
C ASN A 808 22.71 17.04 -27.47
N LEU A 809 22.02 17.78 -28.35
CA LEU A 809 21.09 17.27 -29.37
C LEU A 809 21.71 17.25 -30.79
N SER A 810 23.05 17.11 -30.89
CA SER A 810 23.78 17.39 -32.15
C SER A 810 23.69 16.32 -33.25
N GLU A 811 23.29 15.07 -32.95
CA GLU A 811 23.69 13.94 -33.83
C GLU A 811 22.64 13.46 -34.87
N SER A 812 21.33 13.80 -34.78
CA SER A 812 20.31 13.09 -35.61
C SER A 812 19.23 13.91 -36.34
N GLY A 813 19.56 15.07 -36.94
CA GLY A 813 18.61 15.73 -37.86
C GLY A 813 17.35 16.27 -37.18
N GLU A 814 17.52 16.73 -35.95
CA GLU A 814 16.46 16.98 -34.99
C GLU A 814 15.70 18.29 -35.29
N HIS A 815 14.52 18.40 -34.69
CA HIS A 815 13.62 19.53 -34.84
C HIS A 815 13.50 20.21 -33.47
N PHE A 816 14.13 21.37 -33.30
CA PHE A 816 14.07 22.13 -32.06
C PHE A 816 13.43 23.49 -32.32
N THR A 817 12.34 23.79 -31.62
CA THR A 817 11.59 25.05 -31.75
C THR A 817 11.46 25.75 -30.41
N LEU A 818 11.91 27.00 -30.34
CA LEU A 818 11.66 27.91 -29.22
C LEU A 818 10.70 28.99 -29.70
N GLU A 819 9.48 29.00 -29.16
CA GLU A 819 8.44 29.98 -29.52
C GLU A 819 8.76 31.38 -28.95
N ALA A 820 8.03 32.41 -29.41
CA ALA A 820 8.12 33.75 -28.82
C ALA A 820 7.70 33.70 -27.33
N GLY A 821 8.35 34.49 -26.47
CA GLY A 821 8.11 34.50 -25.02
C GLY A 821 8.63 33.28 -24.24
N GLY A 822 9.00 32.19 -24.91
CA GLY A 822 9.66 31.04 -24.26
C GLY A 822 11.08 31.39 -23.78
N THR A 823 11.59 30.62 -22.82
CA THR A 823 12.93 30.80 -22.23
C THR A 823 13.78 29.55 -22.38
N LEU A 824 15.02 29.72 -22.83
CA LEU A 824 15.97 28.63 -23.04
C LEU A 824 17.30 28.92 -22.32
N ALA A 825 17.71 28.02 -21.42
CA ALA A 825 18.98 28.07 -20.70
C ALA A 825 19.97 27.00 -21.19
N SER A 826 21.26 27.27 -21.02
CA SER A 826 22.34 26.36 -21.42
C SER A 826 23.60 26.55 -20.58
N SER A 827 24.12 25.42 -20.07
CA SER A 827 25.37 25.31 -19.31
C SER A 827 26.54 24.69 -20.10
N ASP A 828 26.37 24.28 -21.37
CA ASP A 828 27.53 23.87 -22.17
C ASP A 828 28.48 25.05 -22.45
N SER A 829 29.77 24.74 -22.51
CA SER A 829 30.87 25.67 -22.77
C SER A 829 30.68 26.63 -23.97
N ALA A 830 29.96 26.22 -25.01
CA ALA A 830 29.68 27.02 -26.20
C ALA A 830 28.21 27.49 -26.31
N ALA A 831 27.38 27.18 -25.30
CA ALA A 831 25.95 27.41 -25.20
C ALA A 831 25.20 27.10 -26.51
N PHE A 832 24.74 28.14 -27.21
CA PHE A 832 24.01 28.03 -28.47
C PHE A 832 24.97 28.09 -29.66
N SER A 833 25.70 27.01 -29.96
CA SER A 833 26.74 26.98 -31.00
C SER A 833 26.47 25.97 -32.12
N SER A 834 26.83 26.35 -33.36
CA SER A 834 26.39 25.69 -34.59
C SER A 834 27.47 24.91 -35.34
N ALA A 835 28.62 24.63 -34.71
CA ALA A 835 29.74 23.92 -35.35
C ALA A 835 30.71 23.32 -34.32
N GLY A 836 30.56 22.03 -34.01
CA GLY A 836 31.51 21.24 -33.22
C GLY A 836 31.51 21.50 -31.71
N GLY A 837 30.35 21.83 -31.14
CA GLY A 837 30.14 22.09 -29.70
C GLY A 837 28.96 23.04 -29.48
N GLY A 838 28.27 22.94 -28.33
CA GLY A 838 26.98 23.58 -28.02
C GLY A 838 25.88 22.56 -27.74
N ASN A 839 24.82 22.95 -27.01
CA ASN A 839 23.66 22.08 -26.76
C ASN A 839 22.81 21.79 -28.02
N LEU A 840 22.91 22.66 -29.04
CA LEU A 840 22.07 22.67 -30.25
C LEU A 840 22.90 22.92 -31.52
N GLU A 841 23.32 21.86 -32.22
CA GLU A 841 24.11 21.99 -33.46
C GLU A 841 23.25 22.14 -34.73
N LEU A 842 23.70 23.00 -35.67
CA LEU A 842 23.15 23.06 -37.02
C LEU A 842 23.72 21.94 -37.90
N GLY A 843 23.08 20.77 -37.84
CA GLY A 843 23.44 19.62 -38.69
C GLY A 843 23.59 19.97 -40.17
N GLY A 844 24.72 19.58 -40.78
CA GLY A 844 25.05 19.91 -42.18
C GLY A 844 24.24 19.14 -43.24
N SER A 845 23.37 18.22 -42.84
CA SER A 845 22.30 17.65 -43.66
C SER A 845 21.12 18.63 -43.69
N GLY A 846 20.58 18.91 -44.88
CA GLY A 846 19.47 19.86 -45.07
C GLY A 846 18.10 19.40 -44.54
N ASP A 847 18.09 18.55 -43.50
CA ASP A 847 16.91 18.00 -42.85
C ASP A 847 16.69 18.51 -41.41
N THR A 848 17.73 18.98 -40.71
CA THR A 848 17.64 19.59 -39.37
C THR A 848 16.86 20.90 -39.40
N ILE A 849 15.93 21.11 -38.46
CA ILE A 849 15.19 22.38 -38.31
C ILE A 849 15.42 22.91 -36.89
N LEU A 850 16.36 23.84 -36.76
CA LEU A 850 16.52 24.67 -35.56
C LEU A 850 15.77 26.00 -35.77
N SER A 851 14.74 26.24 -34.96
CA SER A 851 13.91 27.45 -35.00
C SER A 851 13.95 28.16 -33.65
N LEU A 852 14.92 29.06 -33.50
CA LEU A 852 15.08 29.89 -32.30
C LEU A 852 14.45 31.27 -32.53
N SER A 853 13.37 31.59 -31.81
CA SER A 853 12.64 32.85 -31.97
C SER A 853 13.46 34.08 -31.57
N SER A 854 13.36 35.15 -32.36
CA SER A 854 13.95 36.46 -32.02
C SER A 854 13.18 37.23 -30.95
N GLU A 855 12.03 36.70 -30.53
CA GLU A 855 11.14 37.24 -29.50
C GLU A 855 11.15 36.34 -28.25
N ALA A 856 12.16 35.47 -28.11
CA ALA A 856 12.36 34.58 -26.96
C ALA A 856 13.49 35.06 -26.03
N ASN A 857 13.56 34.45 -24.84
CA ASN A 857 14.54 34.72 -23.80
C ASN A 857 15.64 33.64 -23.79
N TYR A 858 16.89 34.05 -23.58
CA TYR A 858 18.05 33.17 -23.58
C TYR A 858 18.88 33.35 -22.32
N VAL A 859 19.28 32.25 -21.68
CA VAL A 859 20.04 32.25 -20.43
C VAL A 859 21.33 31.45 -20.61
N ILE A 860 22.43 31.94 -20.03
CA ILE A 860 23.77 31.34 -20.11
C ILE A 860 24.28 31.18 -18.68
N ASN A 861 24.32 29.94 -18.17
CA ASN A 861 24.32 29.66 -16.72
C ASN A 861 25.31 28.57 -16.22
N ALA A 862 26.38 28.29 -16.95
CA ALA A 862 27.41 27.35 -16.48
C ALA A 862 28.23 27.88 -15.31
N THR A 863 28.96 26.96 -14.67
CA THR A 863 29.99 27.25 -13.66
C THR A 863 31.37 27.57 -14.26
N GLU A 864 31.61 27.20 -15.52
CA GLU A 864 32.85 27.43 -16.26
C GLU A 864 32.64 28.51 -17.34
N ALA A 865 33.71 29.19 -17.76
CA ALA A 865 33.60 30.34 -18.67
C ALA A 865 32.99 29.94 -20.03
N GLN A 866 31.88 30.60 -20.41
CA GLN A 866 31.07 30.26 -21.58
C GLN A 866 31.21 31.25 -22.74
N TRP A 867 30.71 30.84 -23.89
CA TRP A 867 30.50 31.69 -25.06
C TRP A 867 29.00 31.79 -25.35
N THR A 868 28.51 32.93 -25.84
CA THR A 868 27.09 33.06 -26.26
C THR A 868 26.71 32.15 -27.43
N GLY A 869 27.70 31.68 -28.18
CA GLY A 869 27.55 30.80 -29.33
C GLY A 869 27.07 31.51 -30.62
N PHE A 870 27.12 30.76 -31.72
CA PHE A 870 26.79 31.22 -33.08
C PHE A 870 25.40 30.79 -33.59
N ALA A 871 24.66 29.98 -32.85
CA ALA A 871 23.25 29.67 -33.09
C ALA A 871 22.31 30.70 -32.43
N LEU A 872 22.76 31.41 -31.38
CA LEU A 872 22.01 32.51 -30.76
C LEU A 872 21.55 33.53 -31.84
N PRO A 873 20.25 33.87 -31.92
CA PRO A 873 19.73 34.81 -32.90
C PRO A 873 20.36 36.21 -32.82
N LEU A 874 20.36 36.92 -33.95
CA LEU A 874 20.89 38.30 -34.04
C LEU A 874 20.00 39.34 -33.33
N GLN A 875 18.79 38.95 -32.96
CA GLN A 875 17.84 39.73 -32.18
C GLN A 875 17.18 38.77 -31.18
N VAL A 876 17.03 39.17 -29.92
CA VAL A 876 16.38 38.39 -28.86
C VAL A 876 15.46 39.30 -28.04
N ALA A 877 14.46 38.74 -27.33
CA ALA A 877 13.71 39.52 -26.34
C ALA A 877 14.62 39.85 -25.17
N SER A 878 15.03 38.83 -24.41
CA SER A 878 15.98 38.97 -23.30
C SER A 878 17.20 38.08 -23.42
N LEU A 879 18.32 38.55 -22.86
CA LEU A 879 19.55 37.77 -22.65
C LEU A 879 19.94 37.85 -21.17
N THR A 880 20.08 36.71 -20.52
CA THR A 880 20.50 36.60 -19.12
C THR A 880 21.87 35.93 -19.03
N ILE A 881 22.78 36.57 -18.30
CA ILE A 881 24.14 36.10 -18.02
C ILE A 881 24.19 35.73 -16.52
N ASP A 882 24.26 34.43 -16.23
CA ASP A 882 24.21 33.88 -14.88
C ASP A 882 25.36 32.89 -14.64
N ASN A 883 26.57 33.31 -15.01
CA ASN A 883 27.78 32.49 -15.00
C ASN A 883 28.91 33.26 -14.30
N GLU A 884 29.31 32.83 -13.09
CA GLU A 884 30.34 33.51 -12.29
C GLU A 884 31.72 33.59 -12.99
N ALA A 885 32.06 32.60 -13.82
CA ALA A 885 33.32 32.55 -14.56
C ALA A 885 33.35 33.51 -15.76
N GLY A 886 32.19 34.01 -16.19
CA GLY A 886 32.02 35.01 -17.24
C GLY A 886 31.65 34.43 -18.61
N VAL A 887 31.09 35.29 -19.46
CA VAL A 887 30.55 34.92 -20.77
C VAL A 887 31.10 35.81 -21.87
N THR A 888 31.67 35.20 -22.91
CA THR A 888 32.22 35.90 -24.08
C THR A 888 31.19 36.01 -25.19
N GLN A 889 30.89 37.24 -25.63
CA GLN A 889 30.00 37.48 -26.75
C GLN A 889 30.61 36.98 -28.08
N SER A 890 29.99 35.98 -28.71
CA SER A 890 30.49 35.37 -29.96
C SER A 890 30.20 36.22 -31.21
N ARG A 891 29.17 37.07 -31.15
CA ARG A 891 28.77 38.01 -32.21
C ARG A 891 27.87 39.11 -31.64
N GLY A 892 27.78 40.25 -32.33
CA GLY A 892 26.85 41.31 -31.94
C GLY A 892 25.39 40.85 -32.04
N VAL A 893 24.64 41.06 -30.96
CA VAL A 893 23.21 40.73 -30.81
C VAL A 893 22.44 42.01 -30.47
N THR A 894 21.18 42.09 -30.89
CA THR A 894 20.25 43.15 -30.48
C THR A 894 19.32 42.59 -29.40
N ILE A 895 19.25 43.24 -28.24
CA ILE A 895 18.43 42.80 -27.11
C ILE A 895 17.27 43.79 -26.99
N ASN A 896 16.05 43.30 -27.21
CA ASN A 896 14.88 44.17 -27.40
C ASN A 896 14.16 44.54 -26.08
N GLU A 897 14.26 43.69 -25.04
CA GLU A 897 13.55 43.87 -23.77
C GLU A 897 14.52 43.98 -22.57
N SER A 898 15.30 42.93 -22.26
CA SER A 898 16.20 42.98 -21.10
C SER A 898 17.55 42.27 -21.27
N LEU A 899 18.63 42.92 -20.84
CA LEU A 899 19.93 42.29 -20.58
C LEU A 899 20.08 42.14 -19.06
N ASN A 900 20.02 40.91 -18.56
CA ASN A 900 20.13 40.61 -17.15
C ASN A 900 21.54 40.09 -16.84
N LEU A 901 22.26 40.75 -15.95
CA LEU A 901 23.63 40.41 -15.55
C LEU A 901 23.58 39.95 -14.09
N ASN A 902 23.27 38.67 -13.89
CA ASN A 902 23.09 38.04 -12.59
C ASN A 902 24.45 37.67 -11.99
N ALA A 903 25.35 37.08 -12.77
CA ALA A 903 26.67 36.65 -12.30
C ALA A 903 27.79 36.88 -13.33
N GLY A 904 29.01 37.05 -12.80
CA GLY A 904 30.26 37.16 -13.57
C GLY A 904 30.40 38.40 -14.45
N VAL A 905 31.25 38.30 -15.47
CA VAL A 905 31.54 39.36 -16.43
C VAL A 905 31.05 38.97 -17.81
N PHE A 906 30.17 39.77 -18.40
CA PHE A 906 29.83 39.69 -19.81
C PHE A 906 30.88 40.45 -20.63
N ASP A 907 31.74 39.72 -21.34
CA ASP A 907 32.72 40.28 -22.25
C ASP A 907 32.01 40.76 -23.54
N ASN A 908 31.67 42.04 -23.51
CA ASN A 908 31.11 42.80 -24.62
C ASN A 908 32.20 43.46 -25.50
N THR A 909 33.42 42.91 -25.60
CA THR A 909 34.45 43.36 -26.55
C THR A 909 33.89 43.43 -27.98
N ILE A 910 33.04 42.45 -28.34
CA ILE A 910 32.10 42.59 -29.45
C ILE A 910 30.87 43.34 -28.93
N GLY A 911 30.51 44.48 -29.56
CA GLY A 911 29.38 45.29 -29.11
C GLY A 911 28.02 44.65 -29.39
N PHE A 912 27.06 44.93 -28.50
CA PHE A 912 25.63 44.62 -28.66
C PHE A 912 24.80 45.89 -28.88
N ASN A 913 23.58 45.73 -29.38
CA ASN A 913 22.59 46.81 -29.48
C ASN A 913 21.47 46.59 -28.45
N LEU A 914 20.89 47.69 -27.97
CA LEU A 914 19.67 47.69 -27.16
C LEU A 914 18.50 48.22 -27.99
N GLY A 915 17.32 47.64 -27.81
CA GLY A 915 16.05 48.18 -28.32
C GLY A 915 15.71 49.54 -27.69
N GLU A 916 14.73 50.24 -28.27
CA GLU A 916 14.36 51.62 -27.85
C GLU A 916 13.95 51.70 -26.37
N ASP A 917 13.28 50.66 -25.86
CA ASP A 917 12.81 50.54 -24.48
C ASP A 917 13.58 49.49 -23.65
N ALA A 918 14.69 48.93 -24.17
CA ALA A 918 15.39 47.81 -23.54
C ALA A 918 16.13 48.22 -22.25
N VAL A 919 16.04 47.38 -21.22
CA VAL A 919 16.61 47.61 -19.88
C VAL A 919 17.87 46.77 -19.67
N VAL A 920 18.84 47.30 -18.92
CA VAL A 920 19.99 46.50 -18.45
C VAL A 920 19.95 46.41 -16.93
N ASN A 921 19.81 45.19 -16.42
CA ASN A 921 19.73 44.86 -15.01
C ASN A 921 21.08 44.31 -14.54
N PHE A 922 21.58 44.81 -13.40
CA PHE A 922 22.82 44.38 -12.78
C PHE A 922 22.49 43.81 -11.40
N ASP A 923 22.49 42.49 -11.26
CA ASP A 923 22.11 41.79 -10.02
C ASP A 923 23.21 40.83 -9.53
N GLY A 924 24.47 41.26 -9.66
CA GLY A 924 25.68 40.52 -9.26
C GLY A 924 26.70 40.41 -10.39
N GLY A 925 26.24 40.43 -11.64
CA GLY A 925 27.07 40.46 -12.84
C GLY A 925 27.47 41.87 -13.28
N SER A 926 28.33 41.94 -14.30
CA SER A 926 28.86 43.20 -14.85
C SER A 926 29.20 43.10 -16.34
N LEU A 927 29.37 44.26 -16.99
CA LEU A 927 29.93 44.35 -18.35
C LEU A 927 31.44 44.57 -18.27
N LEU A 928 32.22 43.94 -19.16
CA LEU A 928 33.66 44.22 -19.28
C LEU A 928 33.92 45.70 -19.64
N PHE A 929 33.09 46.27 -20.52
CA PHE A 929 33.08 47.70 -20.83
C PHE A 929 31.70 48.30 -20.53
N ALA A 930 31.67 49.38 -19.75
CA ALA A 930 30.43 50.06 -19.39
C ALA A 930 29.62 50.56 -20.61
N LEU A 931 28.30 50.65 -20.46
CA LEU A 931 27.39 51.13 -21.50
C LEU A 931 27.78 52.55 -21.96
N GLY A 932 27.98 52.70 -23.27
CA GLY A 932 28.40 53.97 -23.87
C GLY A 932 29.86 54.37 -23.61
N ALA A 933 30.68 53.49 -23.01
CA ALA A 933 32.10 53.77 -22.83
C ALA A 933 32.81 53.94 -24.20
N PRO A 934 33.59 55.02 -24.40
CA PRO A 934 34.36 55.21 -25.62
C PRO A 934 35.38 54.08 -25.81
N ARG A 935 35.54 53.60 -27.05
CA ARG A 935 36.49 52.53 -27.39
C ARG A 935 37.59 53.07 -28.30
N ILE A 936 38.84 52.78 -27.95
CA ILE A 936 40.02 53.20 -28.71
C ILE A 936 40.65 51.96 -29.35
N GLY A 937 40.74 51.97 -30.67
CA GLY A 937 41.39 50.92 -31.45
C GLY A 937 42.92 50.94 -31.36
N THR A 938 43.53 49.94 -31.98
CA THR A 938 44.98 49.83 -32.26
C THR A 938 45.49 50.99 -33.13
N PHE A 939 46.72 51.45 -32.88
CA PHE A 939 47.40 52.50 -33.64
C PHE A 939 48.93 52.42 -33.48
N ALA A 940 49.65 52.76 -34.56
CA ALA A 940 51.10 52.64 -34.69
C ALA A 940 51.82 54.01 -34.60
N LEU A 941 53.12 53.99 -34.29
CA LEU A 941 53.98 55.19 -34.28
C LEU A 941 54.56 55.42 -35.69
N THR A 942 54.72 56.69 -36.13
CA THR A 942 55.12 56.99 -37.53
C THR A 942 56.38 57.84 -37.69
N SER A 943 56.62 58.83 -36.82
CA SER A 943 57.82 59.68 -36.89
C SER A 943 58.16 60.24 -35.50
N PRO A 944 59.44 60.43 -35.14
CA PRO A 944 60.63 59.94 -35.85
C PRO A 944 60.66 58.41 -35.95
N GLU A 945 61.47 57.86 -36.87
CA GLU A 945 61.59 56.41 -37.03
C GLU A 945 62.28 55.74 -35.81
N ASP A 946 62.06 54.44 -35.61
CA ASP A 946 62.68 53.69 -34.52
C ASP A 946 64.23 53.77 -34.57
N GLY A 947 64.84 54.19 -33.46
CA GLY A 947 66.28 54.44 -33.36
C GLY A 947 66.74 55.81 -33.88
N PHE A 948 65.84 56.79 -34.04
CA PHE A 948 66.17 58.14 -34.51
C PHE A 948 67.17 58.85 -33.58
N ALA A 949 68.11 59.58 -34.19
CA ALA A 949 69.12 60.36 -33.47
C ALA A 949 69.00 61.86 -33.82
N LEU A 950 68.64 62.67 -32.83
CA LEU A 950 68.50 64.12 -32.92
C LEU A 950 69.73 64.83 -32.35
N ASP A 951 70.39 65.68 -33.13
CA ASP A 951 71.44 66.58 -32.64
C ASP A 951 70.91 68.02 -32.61
N LEU A 952 70.88 68.62 -31.41
CA LEU A 952 70.40 69.98 -31.16
C LEU A 952 71.48 71.02 -31.55
N THR A 953 71.96 70.93 -32.80
CA THR A 953 72.86 71.91 -33.44
C THR A 953 72.11 72.71 -34.52
N GLY A 954 71.67 73.92 -34.19
CA GLY A 954 70.93 74.73 -35.16
C GLY A 954 70.34 76.02 -34.61
N ASP A 955 69.35 76.56 -35.32
CA ASP A 955 68.48 77.60 -34.80
C ASP A 955 67.62 77.01 -33.68
N VAL A 956 67.52 77.72 -32.56
CA VAL A 956 66.76 77.25 -31.39
C VAL A 956 65.26 77.18 -31.67
N THR A 957 64.78 77.86 -32.71
CA THR A 957 63.40 77.78 -33.20
C THR A 957 63.18 76.71 -34.27
N THR A 958 64.12 75.77 -34.47
CA THR A 958 63.93 74.65 -35.41
C THR A 958 62.93 73.67 -34.79
N GLU A 959 61.83 73.37 -35.49
CA GLU A 959 60.78 72.46 -35.02
C GLU A 959 61.10 71.00 -35.40
N VAL A 960 60.78 70.08 -34.48
CA VAL A 960 60.77 68.62 -34.69
C VAL A 960 59.32 68.14 -34.54
N GLU A 961 58.80 67.52 -35.59
CA GLU A 961 57.46 66.91 -35.60
C GLU A 961 57.56 65.42 -35.23
N ILE A 962 56.87 65.04 -34.16
CA ILE A 962 56.63 63.67 -33.73
C ILE A 962 55.19 63.31 -34.15
N SER A 963 54.94 62.13 -34.70
CA SER A 963 53.61 61.73 -35.21
C SER A 963 53.32 60.24 -35.12
N TRP A 964 52.03 59.91 -35.12
CA TRP A 964 51.47 58.55 -35.03
C TRP A 964 50.15 58.43 -35.83
N GLU A 965 49.67 57.20 -36.04
CA GLU A 965 48.39 56.96 -36.70
C GLU A 965 47.19 57.32 -35.81
N THR A 966 46.06 57.70 -36.42
CA THR A 966 44.80 57.92 -35.70
C THR A 966 44.11 56.57 -35.39
N PRO A 967 43.92 56.17 -34.12
CA PRO A 967 43.14 54.98 -33.78
C PRO A 967 41.68 55.12 -34.21
N SER A 968 41.03 53.99 -34.49
CA SER A 968 39.57 53.95 -34.62
C SER A 968 38.92 54.19 -33.25
N GLY A 969 38.20 55.30 -33.09
CA GLY A 969 37.61 55.69 -31.81
C GLY A 969 36.76 56.95 -31.90
N PRO A 970 36.38 57.55 -30.76
CA PRO A 970 35.62 58.80 -30.76
C PRO A 970 36.48 59.99 -31.21
N ASP A 971 35.85 60.96 -31.87
CA ASP A 971 36.47 62.23 -32.28
C ASP A 971 37.02 63.07 -31.10
N SER A 972 36.68 62.71 -29.86
CA SER A 972 37.16 63.34 -28.62
C SER A 972 38.38 62.64 -27.99
N THR A 973 39.14 61.87 -28.76
CA THR A 973 40.34 61.18 -28.29
C THR A 973 41.51 62.17 -28.20
N THR A 974 42.18 62.23 -27.05
CA THR A 974 43.37 63.04 -26.82
C THR A 974 44.61 62.17 -26.65
N TYR A 975 45.79 62.67 -27.03
CA TYR A 975 47.04 61.94 -27.06
C TYR A 975 48.10 62.59 -26.15
N THR A 976 48.82 61.76 -25.39
CA THR A 976 49.97 62.17 -24.60
C THR A 976 51.20 61.40 -25.07
N TRP A 977 52.25 62.12 -25.45
CA TRP A 977 53.55 61.56 -25.76
C TRP A 977 54.33 61.33 -24.46
N HIS A 978 54.97 60.17 -24.35
CA HIS A 978 55.77 59.79 -23.18
C HIS A 978 57.18 59.39 -23.62
N ALA A 979 58.18 59.75 -22.81
CA ALA A 979 59.53 59.22 -22.92
C ALA A 979 60.05 58.70 -21.58
N ASP A 980 60.86 57.63 -21.65
CA ASP A 980 61.41 56.89 -20.52
C ASP A 980 62.84 56.41 -20.86
N THR A 981 63.57 55.90 -19.87
CA THR A 981 64.86 55.25 -20.05
C THR A 981 64.75 53.98 -20.90
N VAL A 982 65.80 53.67 -21.68
CA VAL A 982 65.85 52.46 -22.52
C VAL A 982 65.64 51.20 -21.66
N GLY A 983 64.53 50.49 -21.91
CA GLY A 983 64.11 49.31 -21.16
C GLY A 983 63.13 49.57 -19.99
N GLY A 984 62.63 50.80 -19.85
CA GLY A 984 61.49 51.14 -18.98
C GLY A 984 60.14 50.61 -19.51
N ASP A 985 59.08 50.78 -18.73
CA ASP A 985 57.72 50.30 -19.03
C ASP A 985 56.67 51.42 -19.08
N PHE A 986 57.08 52.69 -19.04
CA PHE A 986 56.22 53.88 -19.05
C PHE A 986 55.21 53.97 -17.88
N SER A 987 55.41 53.23 -16.79
CA SER A 987 54.55 53.34 -15.59
C SER A 987 54.83 54.59 -14.74
N ASP A 988 56.03 55.16 -14.83
CA ASP A 988 56.45 56.46 -14.26
C ASP A 988 57.42 57.15 -15.24
N PRO A 989 56.93 57.65 -16.39
CA PRO A 989 57.76 58.09 -17.51
C PRO A 989 58.52 59.39 -17.17
N LEU A 990 59.79 59.47 -17.56
CA LEU A 990 60.66 60.63 -17.36
C LEU A 990 60.06 61.95 -17.88
N VAL A 991 59.34 61.89 -19.00
CA VAL A 991 58.69 63.03 -19.64
C VAL A 991 57.31 62.60 -20.10
N SER A 992 56.31 63.46 -19.91
CA SER A 992 54.97 63.31 -20.49
C SER A 992 54.49 64.67 -20.99
N LEU A 993 54.11 64.75 -22.27
CA LEU A 993 53.67 65.97 -22.93
C LEU A 993 52.38 65.69 -23.69
N ALA A 994 51.37 66.55 -23.54
CA ALA A 994 50.20 66.51 -24.41
C ALA A 994 50.63 66.83 -25.85
N SER A 995 49.97 66.20 -26.83
CA SER A 995 50.18 66.48 -28.25
C SER A 995 49.69 67.88 -28.67
N ASP A 996 49.90 68.26 -29.94
CA ASP A 996 49.47 69.55 -30.48
C ASP A 996 47.93 69.71 -30.41
N ASP A 997 47.43 70.94 -30.60
CA ASP A 997 46.01 71.30 -30.49
C ASP A 997 45.36 70.81 -29.17
N GLU A 998 45.97 71.20 -28.03
CA GLU A 998 45.54 70.85 -26.66
C GLU A 998 45.43 69.33 -26.41
N GLY A 999 46.27 68.54 -27.09
CA GLY A 999 46.28 67.09 -27.01
C GLY A 999 45.39 66.39 -28.04
N SER A 1000 44.76 67.09 -28.99
CA SER A 1000 43.83 66.45 -29.95
C SER A 1000 44.47 66.07 -31.29
N ALA A 1001 45.66 66.60 -31.61
CA ALA A 1001 46.39 66.22 -32.81
C ALA A 1001 47.11 64.87 -32.65
N THR A 1002 47.29 64.14 -33.76
CA THR A 1002 48.21 62.98 -33.83
C THR A 1002 49.66 63.40 -34.14
N THR A 1003 50.02 64.63 -33.77
CA THR A 1003 51.36 65.21 -33.88
C THR A 1003 51.74 65.92 -32.60
N LEU A 1004 53.03 65.97 -32.28
CA LEU A 1004 53.61 66.83 -31.26
C LEU A 1004 54.81 67.55 -31.87
N THR A 1005 54.75 68.88 -31.90
CA THR A 1005 55.77 69.74 -32.51
C THR A 1005 56.54 70.48 -31.43
N LEU A 1006 57.84 70.18 -31.30
CA LEU A 1006 58.72 70.78 -30.28
C LEU A 1006 59.87 71.53 -30.95
N THR A 1007 60.17 72.74 -30.49
CA THR A 1007 61.37 73.45 -30.94
C THR A 1007 62.64 72.89 -30.30
N TYR A 1008 63.79 73.07 -30.96
CA TYR A 1008 65.10 72.71 -30.41
C TYR A 1008 65.36 73.33 -29.02
N GLN A 1009 64.80 74.52 -28.75
CA GLN A 1009 64.85 75.13 -27.41
C GLN A 1009 64.06 74.31 -26.37
N GLU A 1010 62.83 73.91 -26.69
CA GLU A 1010 61.97 73.16 -25.78
C GLU A 1010 62.52 71.75 -25.52
N ILE A 1011 63.10 71.11 -26.54
CA ILE A 1011 63.79 69.81 -26.38
C ILE A 1011 65.08 69.99 -25.55
N ASP A 1012 65.85 71.06 -25.76
CA ASP A 1012 67.04 71.36 -24.92
C ASP A 1012 66.66 71.60 -23.47
N ASP A 1013 65.59 72.34 -23.20
CA ASP A 1013 65.10 72.63 -21.84
C ASP A 1013 64.62 71.34 -21.13
N VAL A 1014 63.85 70.47 -21.82
CA VAL A 1014 63.45 69.16 -21.29
C VAL A 1014 64.66 68.26 -20.99
N VAL A 1015 65.60 68.15 -21.94
CA VAL A 1015 66.82 67.35 -21.78
C VAL A 1015 67.78 67.93 -20.72
N ALA A 1016 67.74 69.25 -20.50
CA ALA A 1016 68.44 69.94 -19.41
C ALA A 1016 67.89 69.58 -18.04
N ASP A 1017 66.56 69.56 -17.88
CA ASP A 1017 65.89 69.25 -16.62
C ASP A 1017 66.04 67.77 -16.24
N LEU A 1018 66.20 66.87 -17.22
CA LEU A 1018 66.67 65.49 -17.02
C LEU A 1018 68.16 65.39 -16.60
N GLY A 1019 68.88 66.50 -16.53
CA GLY A 1019 70.24 66.59 -16.00
C GLY A 1019 71.37 66.38 -17.02
N VAL A 1020 71.08 66.42 -18.33
CA VAL A 1020 72.07 66.16 -19.38
C VAL A 1020 72.91 67.42 -19.66
N GLU A 1021 74.23 67.31 -19.50
CA GLU A 1021 75.17 68.42 -19.76
C GLU A 1021 75.33 68.71 -21.26
N VAL A 1022 75.46 69.99 -21.63
CA VAL A 1022 75.74 70.42 -23.01
C VAL A 1022 77.04 69.79 -23.51
N GLY A 1023 76.99 69.15 -24.69
CA GLY A 1023 78.04 68.31 -25.25
C GLY A 1023 77.88 66.81 -24.98
N SER A 1024 76.83 66.40 -24.25
CA SER A 1024 76.46 65.00 -24.01
C SER A 1024 75.22 64.59 -24.82
N SER A 1025 74.95 63.28 -24.86
CA SER A 1025 73.71 62.72 -25.39
C SER A 1025 73.01 61.83 -24.36
N ILE A 1026 71.70 61.62 -24.55
CA ILE A 1026 70.87 60.69 -23.79
C ILE A 1026 70.11 59.77 -24.75
N ASP A 1027 70.03 58.49 -24.40
CA ASP A 1027 69.24 57.50 -25.12
C ASP A 1027 67.97 57.21 -24.30
N LEU A 1028 66.82 57.22 -24.97
CA LEU A 1028 65.46 57.11 -24.43
C LEU A 1028 64.64 56.13 -25.28
N ILE A 1029 63.52 55.68 -24.74
CA ILE A 1029 62.40 55.11 -25.51
C ILE A 1029 61.21 56.07 -25.43
N TRP A 1030 60.36 56.09 -26.46
CA TRP A 1030 59.11 56.86 -26.47
C TRP A 1030 57.92 56.07 -26.99
N THR A 1031 56.73 56.47 -26.54
CA THR A 1031 55.44 55.96 -27.00
C THR A 1031 54.36 57.02 -26.81
N VAL A 1032 53.12 56.71 -27.15
CA VAL A 1032 51.96 57.60 -27.04
C VAL A 1032 50.82 56.87 -26.36
N THR A 1033 50.15 57.51 -25.41
CA THR A 1033 48.82 57.08 -24.95
C THR A 1033 47.75 57.85 -25.68
N ALA A 1034 46.75 57.15 -26.21
CA ALA A 1034 45.47 57.71 -26.63
C ALA A 1034 44.46 57.54 -25.47
N GLN A 1035 43.74 58.62 -25.15
CA GLN A 1035 42.76 58.67 -24.07
C GLN A 1035 41.42 59.21 -24.57
N ALA A 1036 40.33 58.57 -24.18
CA ALA A 1036 38.97 59.03 -24.41
C ALA A 1036 38.15 58.74 -23.15
N GLY A 1037 37.70 59.78 -22.44
CA GLY A 1037 37.11 59.62 -21.11
C GLY A 1037 38.09 58.98 -20.12
N GLU A 1038 37.69 57.87 -19.49
CA GLU A 1038 38.54 57.09 -18.58
C GLU A 1038 39.34 55.98 -19.31
N THR A 1039 39.06 55.73 -20.59
CA THR A 1039 39.77 54.72 -21.38
C THR A 1039 41.10 55.28 -21.86
N VAL A 1040 42.21 54.63 -21.47
CA VAL A 1040 43.57 54.94 -21.92
C VAL A 1040 44.15 53.71 -22.61
N LYS A 1041 44.76 53.89 -23.78
CA LYS A 1041 45.43 52.83 -24.55
C LYS A 1041 46.77 53.35 -25.07
N PHE A 1042 47.85 52.61 -24.82
CA PHE A 1042 49.14 52.85 -25.47
C PHE A 1042 49.08 52.53 -26.97
N ALA A 1043 49.94 53.18 -27.76
CA ALA A 1043 50.29 52.72 -29.10
C ALA A 1043 50.78 51.26 -29.03
N ASP A 1044 50.64 50.52 -30.12
CA ASP A 1044 50.93 49.07 -30.10
C ASP A 1044 52.45 48.76 -30.03
N GLU A 1045 53.31 49.79 -30.03
CA GLU A 1045 54.77 49.73 -29.98
C GLU A 1045 55.40 50.97 -29.28
N SER A 1046 56.72 50.94 -29.11
CA SER A 1046 57.56 52.04 -28.60
C SER A 1046 58.85 52.12 -29.40
N PHE A 1047 59.36 53.33 -29.64
CA PHE A 1047 60.54 53.56 -30.47
C PHE A 1047 61.74 54.08 -29.67
N ASP A 1048 62.95 53.67 -30.02
CA ASP A 1048 64.21 54.20 -29.49
C ASP A 1048 64.47 55.63 -30.01
N LEU A 1049 65.00 56.52 -29.16
CA LEU A 1049 65.32 57.91 -29.48
C LEU A 1049 66.61 58.37 -28.77
N SER A 1050 67.59 58.86 -29.52
CA SER A 1050 68.83 59.44 -28.98
C SER A 1050 68.87 60.95 -29.21
N ILE A 1051 69.17 61.75 -28.17
CA ILE A 1051 69.22 63.22 -28.27
C ILE A 1051 70.57 63.74 -27.79
N ALA A 1052 71.28 64.49 -28.64
CA ALA A 1052 72.54 65.18 -28.33
C ALA A 1052 72.33 66.69 -28.15
N ARG A 1053 72.92 67.28 -27.09
CA ARG A 1053 72.57 68.61 -26.59
C ARG A 1053 73.67 69.67 -26.86
N ASN A 1054 73.50 70.60 -27.82
CA ASN A 1054 74.63 71.36 -28.40
C ASN A 1054 74.36 72.86 -28.79
N ILE A 1055 73.62 73.65 -28.00
CA ILE A 1055 73.14 75.01 -28.39
C ILE A 1055 74.08 76.20 -28.00
N GLY A 1056 74.21 77.24 -28.86
CA GLY A 1056 74.85 78.54 -28.50
C GLY A 1056 74.94 79.62 -29.62
N VAL A 1057 74.73 80.91 -29.26
CA VAL A 1057 74.55 82.08 -30.18
C VAL A 1057 75.42 83.30 -29.75
N SER A 1058 75.60 84.47 -30.43
CA SER A 1058 75.14 85.13 -31.69
C SER A 1058 76.09 86.33 -32.04
N ASN A 1059 76.04 86.93 -33.26
CA ASN A 1059 76.02 88.40 -33.52
C ASN A 1059 76.16 88.84 -35.01
N GLU A 1060 75.61 90.02 -35.35
CA GLU A 1060 75.48 90.58 -36.71
C GLU A 1060 76.77 91.13 -37.35
N ALA A 1061 76.95 90.88 -38.66
CA ALA A 1061 76.86 91.90 -39.73
C ALA A 1061 77.07 91.23 -41.11
N GLU A 1062 76.29 91.58 -42.13
CA GLU A 1062 76.47 91.07 -43.50
C GLU A 1062 77.85 91.44 -44.08
N ASP A 1063 78.58 90.46 -44.63
CA ASP A 1063 79.48 90.75 -45.75
C ASP A 1063 79.58 89.53 -46.69
N GLN A 1064 78.83 89.65 -47.79
CA GLN A 1064 78.96 89.06 -49.13
C GLN A 1064 79.68 87.71 -49.30
N LEU A 1065 79.00 86.79 -50.01
CA LEU A 1065 79.67 85.73 -50.77
C LEU A 1065 80.86 86.32 -51.54
N PRO A 1066 82.04 85.67 -51.55
CA PRO A 1066 83.20 86.19 -52.26
C PRO A 1066 82.84 86.53 -53.71
N THR A 1067 83.24 87.70 -54.20
CA THR A 1067 82.95 88.12 -55.59
C THR A 1067 84.09 87.81 -56.56
N GLU A 1068 85.25 87.42 -56.03
CA GLU A 1068 86.41 86.96 -56.80
C GLU A 1068 87.05 85.72 -56.16
N PHE A 1069 87.81 84.96 -56.95
CA PHE A 1069 88.61 83.86 -56.42
C PHE A 1069 89.81 84.42 -55.65
N ALA A 1070 90.12 83.86 -54.48
CA ALA A 1070 91.28 84.26 -53.69
C ALA A 1070 92.01 83.05 -53.09
N LEU A 1071 93.32 83.19 -52.87
CA LEU A 1071 94.13 82.23 -52.12
C LEU A 1071 94.83 82.96 -50.97
N SER A 1072 94.36 82.69 -49.76
CA SER A 1072 94.90 83.25 -48.53
C SER A 1072 96.22 82.59 -48.15
N GLN A 1073 96.97 83.26 -47.28
CA GLN A 1073 98.18 82.69 -46.70
C GLN A 1073 97.78 81.69 -45.62
N ASN A 1074 98.28 80.45 -45.74
CA ASN A 1074 98.09 79.39 -44.77
C ASN A 1074 98.49 79.83 -43.33
N TYR A 1075 97.78 79.31 -42.34
CA TYR A 1075 98.06 79.58 -40.94
C TYR A 1075 97.99 78.29 -40.09
N PRO A 1076 98.87 78.11 -39.08
CA PRO A 1076 100.08 78.90 -38.82
C PRO A 1076 101.08 78.85 -39.98
N ASN A 1077 102.04 79.78 -40.04
CA ASN A 1077 103.16 79.74 -40.99
C ASN A 1077 104.35 80.57 -40.45
N PRO A 1078 105.47 79.96 -40.04
CA PRO A 1078 105.76 78.53 -40.14
C PRO A 1078 104.83 77.64 -39.30
N PHE A 1079 104.74 76.35 -39.67
CA PHE A 1079 103.82 75.38 -39.05
C PHE A 1079 104.52 74.06 -38.72
N ASN A 1080 103.95 73.31 -37.78
CA ASN A 1080 104.47 72.03 -37.31
C ASN A 1080 103.34 71.07 -36.89
N PRO A 1081 103.13 69.93 -37.57
CA PRO A 1081 103.32 69.68 -39.00
C PRO A 1081 102.01 69.93 -39.78
N THR A 1082 100.96 70.43 -39.13
CA THR A 1082 99.66 70.75 -39.70
C THR A 1082 99.46 72.26 -39.94
N THR A 1083 98.79 72.62 -41.04
CA THR A 1083 98.42 74.01 -41.36
C THR A 1083 97.15 74.06 -42.19
N THR A 1084 96.36 75.11 -42.00
CA THR A 1084 95.10 75.32 -42.70
C THR A 1084 95.30 76.30 -43.86
N ILE A 1085 94.80 75.96 -45.05
CA ILE A 1085 94.87 76.78 -46.27
C ILE A 1085 93.46 77.22 -46.66
N ASN A 1086 93.17 78.51 -46.52
CA ASN A 1086 91.89 79.09 -46.90
C ASN A 1086 91.93 79.63 -48.34
N TYR A 1087 90.85 79.46 -49.09
CA TYR A 1087 90.67 79.98 -50.43
C TYR A 1087 89.20 80.24 -50.74
N ASP A 1088 88.93 81.28 -51.52
CA ASP A 1088 87.59 81.76 -51.79
C ASP A 1088 87.17 81.40 -53.22
N VAL A 1089 85.91 81.00 -53.38
CA VAL A 1089 85.30 80.55 -54.63
C VAL A 1089 84.01 81.37 -54.83
N PRO A 1090 83.94 82.29 -55.80
CA PRO A 1090 82.77 83.17 -55.97
C PRO A 1090 81.59 82.48 -56.65
N GLU A 1091 81.86 81.48 -57.49
CA GLU A 1091 80.88 80.68 -58.21
C GLU A 1091 81.39 79.25 -58.40
N ALA A 1092 80.48 78.30 -58.65
CA ALA A 1092 80.78 76.87 -58.51
C ALA A 1092 81.72 76.30 -59.60
N ALA A 1093 83.02 76.25 -59.29
CA ALA A 1093 84.10 75.87 -60.21
C ALA A 1093 84.89 74.63 -59.79
N ASP A 1094 85.60 74.01 -60.74
CA ASP A 1094 86.53 72.91 -60.48
C ASP A 1094 87.81 73.46 -59.86
N VAL A 1095 88.04 73.15 -58.58
CA VAL A 1095 89.16 73.67 -57.79
C VAL A 1095 90.24 72.61 -57.61
N GLN A 1096 91.46 72.98 -57.98
CA GLN A 1096 92.66 72.17 -57.80
C GLN A 1096 93.70 72.91 -56.93
N LEU A 1097 93.95 72.41 -55.73
CA LEU A 1097 94.92 72.93 -54.77
C LEU A 1097 96.05 71.91 -54.56
N GLN A 1098 97.26 72.26 -54.98
CA GLN A 1098 98.42 71.36 -55.00
C GLN A 1098 99.63 71.98 -54.29
N VAL A 1099 100.40 71.16 -53.59
CA VAL A 1099 101.65 71.55 -52.90
C VAL A 1099 102.86 70.98 -53.64
N TYR A 1100 103.92 71.78 -53.72
CA TYR A 1100 105.15 71.53 -54.44
C TYR A 1100 106.36 71.78 -53.53
N ASP A 1101 107.43 71.00 -53.68
CA ASP A 1101 108.72 71.28 -53.06
C ASP A 1101 109.46 72.42 -53.79
N ILE A 1102 110.54 72.93 -53.18
CA ILE A 1102 111.32 74.07 -53.71
C ILE A 1102 111.98 73.77 -55.08
N THR A 1103 112.02 72.51 -55.53
CA THR A 1103 112.51 72.13 -56.87
C THR A 1103 111.41 72.19 -57.95
N GLY A 1104 110.16 72.46 -57.56
CA GLY A 1104 109.01 72.54 -58.45
C GLY A 1104 108.31 71.19 -58.68
N ARG A 1105 108.64 70.15 -57.92
CA ARG A 1105 107.97 68.84 -57.99
C ARG A 1105 106.71 68.85 -57.12
N LYS A 1106 105.58 68.39 -57.65
CA LYS A 1106 104.33 68.22 -56.86
C LYS A 1106 104.55 67.15 -55.80
N VAL A 1107 104.28 67.50 -54.54
CA VAL A 1107 104.44 66.62 -53.37
C VAL A 1107 103.11 66.26 -52.69
N ALA A 1108 102.07 67.07 -52.86
CA ALA A 1108 100.72 66.75 -52.42
C ALA A 1108 99.65 67.38 -53.33
N GLU A 1109 98.46 66.80 -53.34
CA GLU A 1109 97.25 67.35 -53.93
C GLU A 1109 96.18 67.31 -52.84
N LEU A 1110 95.70 68.49 -52.43
CA LEU A 1110 94.85 68.66 -51.26
C LEU A 1110 93.37 68.77 -51.64
N VAL A 1111 93.11 69.38 -52.81
CA VAL A 1111 91.78 69.52 -53.40
C VAL A 1111 91.93 69.31 -54.90
N ASN A 1112 91.02 68.55 -55.50
CA ASN A 1112 90.90 68.38 -56.95
C ASN A 1112 89.45 67.97 -57.28
N THR A 1113 88.51 68.88 -57.01
CA THR A 1113 87.07 68.62 -57.12
C THR A 1113 86.29 69.92 -57.32
N ARG A 1114 85.04 69.80 -57.76
CA ARG A 1114 84.14 70.95 -57.88
C ARG A 1114 83.72 71.46 -56.51
N LYS A 1115 83.81 72.77 -56.29
CA LYS A 1115 83.39 73.45 -55.06
C LYS A 1115 82.30 74.48 -55.37
N SER A 1116 81.35 74.62 -54.47
CA SER A 1116 80.28 75.63 -54.51
C SER A 1116 80.81 77.03 -54.20
N ALA A 1117 79.99 78.07 -54.43
CA ALA A 1117 80.32 79.43 -54.00
C ALA A 1117 80.47 79.52 -52.46
N GLY A 1118 81.47 80.24 -51.99
CA GLY A 1118 81.80 80.44 -50.57
C GLY A 1118 83.30 80.47 -50.29
N SER A 1119 83.65 80.76 -49.04
CA SER A 1119 85.01 80.60 -48.52
C SER A 1119 85.24 79.14 -48.10
N HIS A 1120 86.30 78.53 -48.62
CA HIS A 1120 86.66 77.14 -48.37
C HIS A 1120 87.98 77.05 -47.60
N SER A 1121 88.14 75.96 -46.87
CA SER A 1121 89.34 75.65 -46.10
C SER A 1121 89.78 74.21 -46.36
N VAL A 1122 91.09 73.96 -46.32
CA VAL A 1122 91.65 72.61 -46.30
C VAL A 1122 92.88 72.54 -45.40
N ASP A 1123 92.95 71.51 -44.56
CA ASP A 1123 94.12 71.24 -43.75
C ASP A 1123 95.15 70.40 -44.51
N TRP A 1124 96.42 70.77 -44.36
CA TRP A 1124 97.55 69.96 -44.80
C TRP A 1124 98.35 69.46 -43.59
N ASN A 1125 98.30 68.15 -43.31
CA ASN A 1125 99.30 67.50 -42.48
C ASN A 1125 100.53 67.13 -43.32
N ALA A 1126 101.67 67.74 -43.00
CA ALA A 1126 102.95 67.52 -43.64
C ALA A 1126 103.90 66.58 -42.84
N ASP A 1127 103.37 65.71 -41.97
CA ASP A 1127 104.12 64.79 -41.09
C ASP A 1127 105.14 63.90 -41.81
N ASN A 1128 104.91 63.58 -43.09
CA ASN A 1128 105.82 62.75 -43.90
C ASN A 1128 106.73 63.55 -44.85
N PHE A 1129 106.77 64.88 -44.73
CA PHE A 1129 107.62 65.78 -45.54
C PHE A 1129 108.73 66.44 -44.70
N ALA A 1130 109.83 66.87 -45.33
CA ALA A 1130 111.00 67.38 -44.61
C ALA A 1130 110.85 68.86 -44.21
N THR A 1131 111.43 69.29 -43.08
CA THR A 1131 111.52 70.71 -42.69
C THR A 1131 112.08 71.56 -43.83
N GLY A 1132 111.36 72.61 -44.23
CA GLY A 1132 111.72 73.42 -45.40
C GLY A 1132 110.60 74.32 -45.93
N ILE A 1133 110.90 75.04 -47.02
CA ILE A 1133 109.94 75.88 -47.75
C ILE A 1133 109.31 75.07 -48.88
N TYR A 1134 107.98 75.09 -48.90
CA TYR A 1134 107.13 74.53 -49.94
C TYR A 1134 106.29 75.64 -50.58
N ILE A 1135 105.73 75.34 -51.75
CA ILE A 1135 104.92 76.28 -52.55
C ILE A 1135 103.60 75.59 -52.86
N TYR A 1136 102.48 76.27 -52.65
CA TYR A 1136 101.15 75.76 -52.99
C TYR A 1136 100.50 76.64 -54.05
N ARG A 1137 99.76 75.99 -54.96
CA ARG A 1137 99.03 76.62 -56.05
C ARG A 1137 97.57 76.21 -56.00
N LEU A 1138 96.69 77.20 -56.00
CA LEU A 1138 95.28 77.04 -56.32
C LEU A 1138 95.07 77.33 -57.80
N THR A 1139 94.31 76.48 -58.47
CA THR A 1139 93.79 76.72 -59.82
C THR A 1139 92.28 76.49 -59.80
N ALA A 1140 91.50 77.45 -60.28
CA ALA A 1140 90.04 77.38 -60.32
C ALA A 1140 89.55 78.12 -61.58
N GLY A 1141 89.11 77.38 -62.59
CA GLY A 1141 88.88 77.95 -63.93
C GLY A 1141 90.14 78.65 -64.47
N ASP A 1142 89.99 79.91 -64.89
CA ASP A 1142 91.10 80.76 -65.36
C ASP A 1142 91.93 81.38 -64.21
N PHE A 1143 91.48 81.28 -62.96
CA PHE A 1143 92.22 81.81 -61.81
C PHE A 1143 93.34 80.86 -61.37
N SER A 1144 94.56 81.38 -61.21
CA SER A 1144 95.70 80.63 -60.67
C SER A 1144 96.52 81.50 -59.71
N ALA A 1145 96.51 81.17 -58.42
CA ALA A 1145 97.28 81.85 -57.39
C ALA A 1145 98.31 80.93 -56.73
N VAL A 1146 99.47 81.50 -56.36
CA VAL A 1146 100.60 80.75 -55.78
C VAL A 1146 101.09 81.44 -54.51
N ARG A 1147 101.30 80.65 -53.45
CA ARG A 1147 101.77 81.11 -52.14
C ARG A 1147 102.85 80.16 -51.63
N LYS A 1148 103.62 80.59 -50.61
CA LYS A 1148 104.69 79.78 -49.99
C LYS A 1148 104.36 79.45 -48.54
N LEU A 1149 104.67 78.23 -48.10
CA LEU A 1149 104.50 77.79 -46.72
C LEU A 1149 105.79 77.15 -46.18
N THR A 1150 106.04 77.33 -44.89
CA THR A 1150 107.29 76.90 -44.24
C THR A 1150 106.98 75.85 -43.20
N LEU A 1151 107.32 74.59 -43.48
CA LEU A 1151 107.24 73.51 -42.52
C LEU A 1151 108.47 73.57 -41.61
N ILE A 1152 108.26 73.62 -40.29
CA ILE A 1152 109.30 73.48 -39.28
C ILE A 1152 108.91 72.31 -38.39
N LYS A 1153 109.71 71.25 -38.39
CA LYS A 1153 109.74 70.21 -37.35
C LYS A 1153 110.97 70.41 -36.46
#